data_AF-A0A1J0E532-F1
#
_entry.id   AF-A0A1J0E532-F1
#
_cell.length_a   1.000
_cell.length_b   1.000
_cell.length_c   1.000
_cell.angle_alpha   90.00
_cell.angle_beta   90.00
_cell.angle_gamma   90.00
#
_symmetry.space_group_name_H-M   'P 1'
#
loop_
_entity.id
_entity.type
_entity.pdbx_description
1 polymer ?
#
loop_
_entity_poly.entity_id
_entity_poly.type
_entity_poly.pdbx_seq_one_letter_code
_entity_poly.pdbx_strand_id
1 'polypeptide(L)'
;MLNQELELSLNVAFTKAKDSRHEFMTVEHLLLALLSNISAREALDACKVDLVALRQELEHFIAQTTPLLPENDNRDTQPTLSFQRVLQRAVFHVQSSGRNEVSGANVLVAIFSEQESQAAYLLRKHDVSRLDVVNYISHGTVKGEGPSSEQDISPSSTPNEEQPVSEDHMDNFTTNLNQQAKKGNIDPLVGRQAELERTIQVLCRRRKNNPLLVGESGVGKTAIAEGLAWRIEQDDVPEVMKGCTIYSLDIGSLLAGTKYRGDFEKRFKALLKMLEKDPKSILFIDEIHTIIGAGAASGGQVDAANLIKPLLSGGRIRVIGSTTYQEFSSIFEKDRALARRFQKIDIVEPTPEETIRIITGLKPKYEAHHDVRYTAKAIQAAVDLSIKYITDRHLPDKAIDVIDEAGARTRLIAPSKRKKTIGVPEIETVVARIARIPEKTVSSSDKDKLKTLDSRLKMLVFGQDNAINALSEAIKMNRAGLGVDNKPVGSFLFAGPTGVGKTEVTVQLAKALDIKLLRFDMSEYMERHTVSRLIGAPPGYVGFDQGGLLTDAVIKHPHSVVLLDEIEKAHPDVFNILLQVMDHGTLTDNNGRKADFRNVVVVMTTNAGVQETQRRSIGFADQDNSTDAMSEIKKVFSPEFRNRLDGIIWFNSLTPEIITQVVDKFIVELQVQLDEKGVSIEVSSAARRWLCEKGYDKAMGARPMARAIQDNLKKPLANELLFGSLTNGGSVSIGLDEKSNTLTYSFSSVHKASPEDAVF
;
A
#
# COMPACT_ATOMS: atom_id res chain seq x y z
N MET A 1 -8.07 12.11 -0.62
CA MET A 1 -7.54 13.46 -0.90
C MET A 1 -8.57 14.23 -1.72
N LEU A 2 -8.49 15.55 -1.84
CA LEU A 2 -9.27 16.26 -2.86
C LEU A 2 -8.67 15.95 -4.24
N ASN A 3 -9.48 15.90 -5.30
CA ASN A 3 -8.93 15.78 -6.65
C ASN A 3 -8.33 17.14 -7.08
N GLN A 4 -7.33 17.12 -7.97
CA GLN A 4 -6.61 18.34 -8.40
C GLN A 4 -7.53 19.41 -8.99
N GLU A 5 -8.63 18.97 -9.61
CA GLU A 5 -9.64 19.82 -10.23
C GLU A 5 -10.46 20.61 -9.19
N LEU A 6 -10.84 19.95 -8.09
CA LEU A 6 -11.51 20.58 -6.96
C LEU A 6 -10.55 21.52 -6.21
N GLU A 7 -9.29 21.15 -6.02
CA GLU A 7 -8.28 22.04 -5.44
C GLU A 7 -8.10 23.32 -6.28
N LEU A 8 -8.04 23.20 -7.61
CA LEU A 8 -8.04 24.36 -8.51
C LEU A 8 -9.30 25.22 -8.33
N SER A 9 -10.47 24.58 -8.26
CA SER A 9 -11.77 25.26 -8.11
C SER A 9 -11.85 26.05 -6.79
N LEU A 10 -11.35 25.47 -5.70
CA LEU A 10 -11.27 26.12 -4.38
C LEU A 10 -10.29 27.29 -4.38
N ASN A 11 -9.10 27.11 -4.97
CA ASN A 11 -8.11 28.19 -5.06
C ASN A 11 -8.66 29.39 -5.84
N VAL A 12 -9.35 29.15 -6.97
CA VAL A 12 -10.04 30.20 -7.74
C VAL A 12 -11.12 30.90 -6.91
N ALA A 13 -11.88 30.16 -6.10
CA ALA A 13 -12.86 30.75 -5.18
C ALA A 13 -12.19 31.71 -4.20
N PHE A 14 -11.13 31.27 -3.51
CA PHE A 14 -10.38 32.08 -2.55
C PHE A 14 -9.75 33.32 -3.19
N THR A 15 -9.20 33.20 -4.40
CA THR A 15 -8.71 34.37 -5.16
C THR A 15 -9.83 35.36 -5.44
N LYS A 16 -10.97 34.92 -6.01
CA LYS A 16 -12.09 35.81 -6.35
C LYS A 16 -12.71 36.50 -5.12
N ALA A 17 -12.81 35.80 -3.99
CA ALA A 17 -13.29 36.38 -2.73
C ALA A 17 -12.31 37.41 -2.15
N LYS A 18 -11.00 37.15 -2.23
CA LYS A 18 -9.95 38.07 -1.80
C LYS A 18 -9.89 39.32 -2.68
N ASP A 19 -9.98 39.16 -4.00
CA ASP A 19 -10.03 40.28 -4.96
C ASP A 19 -11.27 41.17 -4.73
N SER A 20 -12.39 40.55 -4.31
CA SER A 20 -13.62 41.25 -3.94
C SER A 20 -13.62 41.80 -2.50
N ARG A 21 -12.51 41.64 -1.76
CA ARG A 21 -12.34 42.02 -0.33
C ARG A 21 -13.38 41.42 0.63
N HIS A 22 -13.93 40.25 0.34
CA HIS A 22 -14.88 39.60 1.25
C HIS A 22 -14.17 39.15 2.53
N GLU A 23 -14.75 39.44 3.70
CA GLU A 23 -14.20 38.98 4.99
C GLU A 23 -14.35 37.46 5.15
N PHE A 24 -15.43 36.89 4.61
CA PHE A 24 -15.75 35.47 4.73
C PHE A 24 -15.92 34.74 3.39
N MET A 25 -15.40 33.52 3.33
CA MET A 25 -15.60 32.53 2.27
C MET A 25 -16.76 31.60 2.67
N THR A 26 -17.89 31.71 1.98
CA THR A 26 -19.16 31.04 2.34
C THR A 26 -19.49 29.83 1.44
N VAL A 27 -20.58 29.10 1.75
CA VAL A 27 -21.02 27.94 0.95
C VAL A 27 -21.51 28.37 -0.45
N GLU A 28 -22.00 29.60 -0.59
CA GLU A 28 -22.44 30.20 -1.85
C GLU A 28 -21.26 30.46 -2.77
N HIS A 29 -20.12 30.91 -2.23
CA HIS A 29 -18.86 31.04 -2.97
C HIS A 29 -18.35 29.67 -3.45
N LEU A 30 -18.49 28.65 -2.60
CA LEU A 30 -18.15 27.27 -2.94
C LEU A 30 -19.03 26.75 -4.09
N LEU A 31 -20.34 26.95 -4.01
CA LEU A 31 -21.26 26.56 -5.09
C LEU A 31 -20.96 27.31 -6.40
N LEU A 32 -20.73 28.63 -6.32
CA LEU A 32 -20.39 29.45 -7.48
C LEU A 32 -19.11 28.98 -8.19
N ALA A 33 -18.11 28.53 -7.43
CA ALA A 33 -16.90 27.91 -7.97
C ALA A 33 -17.18 26.54 -8.61
N LEU A 34 -18.01 25.70 -7.98
CA LEU A 34 -18.42 24.40 -8.50
C LEU A 34 -19.19 24.49 -9.83
N LEU A 35 -19.89 25.60 -10.13
CA LEU A 35 -20.50 25.82 -11.46
C LEU A 35 -19.46 25.84 -12.61
N SER A 36 -18.17 25.94 -12.30
CA SER A 36 -17.06 25.92 -13.26
C SER A 36 -16.20 24.64 -13.16
N ASN A 37 -16.50 23.75 -12.20
CA ASN A 37 -15.87 22.45 -12.05
C ASN A 37 -16.56 21.45 -12.98
N ILE A 38 -15.80 20.69 -13.77
CA ILE A 38 -16.30 19.74 -14.78
C ILE A 38 -17.20 18.69 -14.09
N SER A 39 -16.70 18.02 -13.05
CA SER A 39 -17.45 16.94 -12.39
C SER A 39 -18.75 17.40 -11.72
N ALA A 40 -18.77 18.60 -11.12
CA ALA A 40 -19.97 19.17 -10.53
C ALA A 40 -20.94 19.69 -11.60
N ARG A 41 -20.41 20.27 -12.68
CA ARG A 41 -21.18 20.75 -13.82
C ARG A 41 -21.87 19.62 -14.55
N GLU A 42 -21.19 18.52 -14.86
CA GLU A 42 -21.78 17.36 -15.52
C GLU A 42 -22.97 16.80 -14.72
N ALA A 43 -22.87 16.78 -13.39
CA ALA A 43 -23.97 16.37 -12.51
C ALA A 43 -25.16 17.37 -12.52
N LEU A 44 -24.91 18.68 -12.61
CA LEU A 44 -25.96 19.71 -12.72
C LEU A 44 -26.60 19.75 -14.11
N ASP A 45 -25.81 19.57 -15.17
CA ASP A 45 -26.28 19.47 -16.56
C ASP A 45 -27.16 18.20 -16.72
N ALA A 46 -26.79 17.07 -16.08
CA ALA A 46 -27.62 15.86 -16.00
C ALA A 46 -28.94 16.06 -15.23
N CYS A 47 -29.00 17.05 -14.32
CA CYS A 47 -30.20 17.49 -13.62
C CYS A 47 -31.03 18.54 -14.40
N LYS A 48 -30.57 18.98 -15.59
CA LYS A 48 -31.21 20.00 -16.46
C LYS A 48 -31.31 21.40 -15.84
N VAL A 49 -30.30 21.81 -15.08
CA VAL A 49 -30.24 23.10 -14.39
C VAL A 49 -29.87 24.24 -15.34
N ASP A 50 -30.55 25.39 -15.24
CA ASP A 50 -30.05 26.64 -15.83
C ASP A 50 -28.90 27.21 -14.98
N LEU A 51 -27.68 26.83 -15.37
CA LEU A 51 -26.43 27.29 -14.74
C LEU A 51 -26.20 28.81 -14.86
N VAL A 52 -26.82 29.48 -15.85
CA VAL A 52 -26.68 30.93 -16.05
C VAL A 52 -27.54 31.68 -15.03
N ALA A 53 -28.79 31.27 -14.88
CA ALA A 53 -29.68 31.81 -13.85
C ALA A 53 -29.13 31.55 -12.43
N LEU A 54 -28.73 30.31 -12.12
CA LEU A 54 -28.17 29.96 -10.80
C LEU A 54 -26.89 30.76 -10.47
N ARG A 55 -26.02 31.01 -11.47
CA ARG A 55 -24.83 31.88 -11.29
C ARG A 55 -25.22 33.31 -10.92
N GLN A 56 -26.19 33.91 -11.63
CA GLN A 56 -26.62 35.28 -11.38
C GLN A 56 -27.23 35.45 -9.98
N GLU A 57 -28.06 34.50 -9.54
CA GLU A 57 -28.65 34.54 -8.19
C GLU A 57 -27.60 34.38 -7.08
N LEU A 58 -26.59 33.52 -7.28
CA LEU A 58 -25.47 33.37 -6.34
C LEU A 58 -24.61 34.64 -6.26
N GLU A 59 -24.22 35.21 -7.39
CA GLU A 59 -23.39 36.43 -7.42
C GLU A 59 -24.14 37.64 -6.81
N HIS A 60 -25.45 37.76 -7.06
CA HIS A 60 -26.28 38.80 -6.45
C HIS A 60 -26.39 38.64 -4.93
N PHE A 61 -26.64 37.42 -4.44
CA PHE A 61 -26.76 37.15 -3.01
C PHE A 61 -25.43 37.38 -2.26
N ILE A 62 -24.31 36.91 -2.82
CA ILE A 62 -22.98 37.09 -2.24
C ILE A 62 -22.66 38.59 -2.08
N ALA A 63 -22.91 39.39 -3.13
CA ALA A 63 -22.64 40.83 -3.11
C ALA A 63 -23.51 41.63 -2.13
N GLN A 64 -24.69 41.13 -1.75
CA GLN A 64 -25.59 41.79 -0.79
C GLN A 64 -25.35 41.38 0.66
N THR A 65 -24.85 40.17 0.91
CA THR A 65 -24.84 39.56 2.26
C THR A 65 -23.45 39.34 2.84
N THR A 66 -22.40 39.35 2.02
CA THR A 66 -21.03 39.11 2.50
C THR A 66 -20.38 40.43 2.97
N PRO A 67 -19.93 40.54 4.23
CA PRO A 67 -19.26 41.74 4.71
C PRO A 67 -17.90 41.93 4.03
N LEU A 68 -17.52 43.19 3.80
CA LEU A 68 -16.28 43.60 3.17
C LEU A 68 -15.22 44.01 4.21
N LEU A 69 -13.98 43.61 3.97
CA LEU A 69 -12.82 44.04 4.76
C LEU A 69 -12.54 45.53 4.53
N PRO A 70 -12.51 46.38 5.58
CA PRO A 70 -12.21 47.81 5.47
C PRO A 70 -10.89 48.08 4.77
N GLU A 71 -10.76 49.22 4.07
CA GLU A 71 -9.64 49.43 3.14
C GLU A 71 -8.24 49.26 3.75
N ASN A 72 -8.08 49.63 5.03
CA ASN A 72 -6.84 49.56 5.80
C ASN A 72 -6.60 48.21 6.52
N ASP A 73 -7.46 47.22 6.34
CA ASP A 73 -7.36 45.90 6.97
C ASP A 73 -6.70 44.88 6.04
N ASN A 74 -5.58 44.29 6.51
CA ASN A 74 -4.77 43.31 5.77
C ASN A 74 -5.05 41.84 6.17
N ARG A 75 -6.14 41.57 6.92
CA ARG A 75 -6.56 40.19 7.22
C ARG A 75 -6.93 39.43 5.94
N ASP A 76 -6.54 38.16 5.85
CA ASP A 76 -6.97 37.28 4.76
C ASP A 76 -8.44 36.82 4.96
N THR A 77 -9.16 36.66 3.85
CA THR A 77 -10.53 36.10 3.81
C THR A 77 -10.60 34.74 4.51
N GLN A 78 -11.50 34.60 5.49
CA GLN A 78 -11.60 33.38 6.30
C GLN A 78 -12.77 32.48 5.87
N PRO A 79 -12.60 31.16 5.75
CA PRO A 79 -13.71 30.24 5.53
C PRO A 79 -14.68 30.20 6.71
N THR A 80 -15.99 30.27 6.43
CA THR A 80 -17.02 30.06 7.46
C THR A 80 -17.01 28.62 7.96
N LEU A 81 -17.56 28.41 9.16
CA LEU A 81 -17.74 27.06 9.71
C LEU A 81 -18.57 26.16 8.76
N SER A 82 -19.63 26.70 8.14
CA SER A 82 -20.44 25.98 7.15
C SER A 82 -19.63 25.57 5.91
N PHE A 83 -18.76 26.44 5.40
CA PHE A 83 -17.85 26.10 4.29
C PHE A 83 -16.90 24.95 4.69
N GLN A 84 -16.32 25.00 5.89
CA GLN A 84 -15.45 23.94 6.40
C GLN A 84 -16.22 22.61 6.57
N ARG A 85 -17.45 22.64 7.12
CA ARG A 85 -18.31 21.46 7.28
C ARG A 85 -18.62 20.79 5.94
N VAL A 86 -18.96 21.55 4.90
CA VAL A 86 -19.23 20.99 3.55
C VAL A 86 -18.03 20.22 3.02
N LEU A 87 -16.82 20.79 3.09
CA LEU A 87 -15.62 20.12 2.61
C LEU A 87 -15.25 18.90 3.45
N GLN A 88 -15.39 18.97 4.77
CA GLN A 88 -15.17 17.82 5.65
C GLN A 88 -16.16 16.69 5.36
N ARG A 89 -17.46 17.00 5.22
CA ARG A 89 -18.52 16.03 4.88
C ARG A 89 -18.26 15.36 3.51
N ALA A 90 -17.82 16.12 2.51
CA ALA A 90 -17.42 15.57 1.21
C ALA A 90 -16.23 14.60 1.30
N VAL A 91 -15.23 14.91 2.14
CA VAL A 91 -14.08 14.02 2.42
C VAL A 91 -14.52 12.73 3.12
N PHE A 92 -15.36 12.82 4.16
CA PHE A 92 -15.84 11.65 4.90
C PHE A 92 -16.70 10.71 4.03
N HIS A 93 -17.62 11.25 3.21
CA HIS A 93 -18.45 10.47 2.29
C HIS A 93 -17.63 9.64 1.28
N VAL A 94 -16.51 10.20 0.83
CA VAL A 94 -15.60 9.52 -0.10
C VAL A 94 -14.81 8.42 0.62
N GLN A 95 -14.33 8.69 1.84
CA GLN A 95 -13.64 7.69 2.65
C GLN A 95 -14.54 6.50 3.02
N SER A 96 -15.82 6.72 3.35
CA SER A 96 -16.76 5.64 3.68
C SER A 96 -17.17 4.80 2.47
N SER A 97 -17.17 5.38 1.26
CA SER A 97 -17.41 4.66 -0.01
C SER A 97 -16.19 3.89 -0.54
N GLY A 98 -15.06 3.88 0.18
CA GLY A 98 -13.83 3.19 -0.23
C GLY A 98 -13.11 3.83 -1.42
N ARG A 99 -13.49 5.05 -1.81
CA ARG A 99 -12.83 5.84 -2.85
C ARG A 99 -11.74 6.73 -2.23
N ASN A 100 -10.65 6.97 -2.97
CA ASN A 100 -9.50 7.71 -2.45
C ASN A 100 -9.55 9.22 -2.75
N GLU A 101 -10.43 9.68 -3.65
CA GLU A 101 -10.45 11.05 -4.18
C GLU A 101 -11.83 11.72 -4.13
N VAL A 102 -11.85 12.98 -3.69
CA VAL A 102 -13.05 13.83 -3.62
C VAL A 102 -13.13 14.73 -4.84
N SER A 103 -14.10 14.46 -5.71
CA SER A 103 -14.45 15.33 -6.85
C SER A 103 -15.41 16.46 -6.45
N GLY A 104 -15.58 17.46 -7.33
CA GLY A 104 -16.55 18.54 -7.15
C GLY A 104 -18.00 18.04 -7.04
N ALA A 105 -18.36 16.95 -7.73
CA ALA A 105 -19.67 16.30 -7.57
C ALA A 105 -19.94 15.83 -6.12
N ASN A 106 -18.91 15.33 -5.42
CA ASN A 106 -19.06 14.94 -4.01
C ASN A 106 -19.25 16.16 -3.09
N VAL A 107 -18.62 17.30 -3.42
CA VAL A 107 -18.84 18.56 -2.69
C VAL A 107 -20.23 19.12 -2.97
N LEU A 108 -20.73 19.01 -4.20
CA LEU A 108 -22.10 19.38 -4.56
C LEU A 108 -23.12 18.57 -3.76
N VAL A 109 -22.93 17.26 -3.58
CA VAL A 109 -23.75 16.43 -2.69
C VAL A 109 -23.66 16.91 -1.23
N ALA A 110 -22.49 17.32 -0.76
CA ALA A 110 -22.29 17.79 0.61
C ALA A 110 -22.90 19.18 0.88
N ILE A 111 -23.06 20.04 -0.13
CA ILE A 111 -23.77 21.33 0.00
C ILE A 111 -25.23 21.12 0.44
N PHE A 112 -25.91 20.09 -0.06
CA PHE A 112 -27.27 19.74 0.37
C PHE A 112 -27.39 19.37 1.86
N SER A 113 -26.28 19.07 2.54
CA SER A 113 -26.24 18.80 3.99
C SER A 113 -26.22 20.09 4.83
N GLU A 114 -25.93 21.25 4.25
CA GLU A 114 -26.10 22.56 4.89
C GLU A 114 -27.48 23.13 4.54
N GLN A 115 -28.53 22.56 5.13
CA GLN A 115 -29.92 22.88 4.78
C GLN A 115 -30.32 24.36 5.01
N GLU A 116 -29.58 25.06 5.88
CA GLU A 116 -29.76 26.49 6.18
C GLU A 116 -28.93 27.41 5.25
N SER A 117 -28.11 26.85 4.35
CA SER A 117 -27.34 27.64 3.38
C SER A 117 -28.21 28.13 2.22
N GLN A 118 -27.94 29.34 1.74
CA GLN A 118 -28.60 29.86 0.54
C GLN A 118 -28.20 29.03 -0.68
N ALA A 119 -26.98 28.48 -0.70
CA ALA A 119 -26.54 27.52 -1.71
C ALA A 119 -27.48 26.30 -1.84
N ALA A 120 -27.86 25.66 -0.71
CA ALA A 120 -28.79 24.54 -0.73
C ALA A 120 -30.24 24.96 -1.08
N TYR A 121 -30.67 26.15 -0.65
CA TYR A 121 -31.96 26.72 -1.04
C TYR A 121 -32.05 26.96 -2.55
N LEU A 122 -31.04 27.58 -3.15
CA LEU A 122 -30.99 27.88 -4.59
C LEU A 122 -30.96 26.60 -5.43
N LEU A 123 -30.19 25.58 -5.02
CA LEU A 123 -30.21 24.28 -5.69
C LEU A 123 -31.61 23.64 -5.69
N ARG A 124 -32.33 23.70 -4.56
CA ARG A 124 -33.72 23.21 -4.47
C ARG A 124 -34.69 24.04 -5.31
N LYS A 125 -34.49 25.37 -5.39
CA LYS A 125 -35.29 26.28 -6.23
C LYS A 125 -35.15 25.98 -7.73
N HIS A 126 -34.01 25.45 -8.16
CA HIS A 126 -33.75 24.98 -9.53
C HIS A 126 -34.02 23.47 -9.72
N ASP A 127 -34.94 22.88 -8.93
CA ASP A 127 -35.37 21.46 -9.00
C ASP A 127 -34.25 20.40 -8.86
N VAL A 128 -33.09 20.77 -8.30
CA VAL A 128 -32.02 19.83 -8.00
C VAL A 128 -32.27 19.18 -6.64
N SER A 129 -32.51 17.87 -6.63
CA SER A 129 -32.52 17.11 -5.39
C SER A 129 -31.16 16.44 -5.14
N ARG A 130 -30.84 16.21 -3.87
CA ARG A 130 -29.66 15.44 -3.47
C ARG A 130 -29.65 14.03 -4.07
N LEU A 131 -30.83 13.42 -4.25
CA LEU A 131 -30.96 12.07 -4.82
C LEU A 131 -30.58 12.03 -6.30
N ASP A 132 -30.91 13.06 -7.08
CA ASP A 132 -30.54 13.12 -8.50
C ASP A 132 -29.02 13.12 -8.69
N VAL A 133 -28.32 13.98 -7.93
CA VAL A 133 -26.86 14.09 -7.97
C VAL A 133 -26.18 12.80 -7.49
N VAL A 134 -26.72 12.14 -6.45
CA VAL A 134 -26.20 10.85 -5.95
C VAL A 134 -26.44 9.71 -6.93
N ASN A 135 -27.60 9.65 -7.59
CA ASN A 135 -27.89 8.66 -8.64
C ASN A 135 -26.91 8.80 -9.81
N TYR A 136 -26.64 10.04 -10.25
CA TYR A 136 -25.65 10.32 -11.28
C TYR A 136 -24.23 9.83 -10.89
N ILE A 137 -23.76 10.12 -9.68
CA ILE A 137 -22.44 9.67 -9.17
C ILE A 137 -22.33 8.14 -9.05
N SER A 138 -23.46 7.44 -8.88
CA SER A 138 -23.51 6.00 -8.63
C SER A 138 -23.71 5.17 -9.88
N HIS A 139 -24.49 5.65 -10.86
CA HIS A 139 -24.90 4.88 -12.03
C HIS A 139 -24.71 5.62 -13.37
N GLY A 140 -24.29 6.89 -13.38
CA GLY A 140 -24.13 7.69 -14.61
C GLY A 140 -25.44 7.97 -15.35
N THR A 141 -26.59 7.70 -14.74
CA THR A 141 -27.91 7.78 -15.37
C THR A 141 -28.41 9.22 -15.46
N VAL A 142 -28.95 9.59 -16.62
CA VAL A 142 -29.60 10.88 -16.85
C VAL A 142 -31.07 10.80 -16.42
N LYS A 143 -31.58 11.88 -15.82
CA LYS A 143 -32.97 11.99 -15.33
C LYS A 143 -33.97 11.94 -16.50
N GLY A 144 -34.42 10.73 -16.86
CA GLY A 144 -35.41 10.51 -17.91
C GLY A 144 -35.51 9.10 -18.51
N GLU A 145 -34.53 8.21 -18.34
CA GLU A 145 -34.55 6.86 -18.95
C GLU A 145 -34.76 5.75 -17.89
N GLY A 146 -35.74 4.88 -18.13
CA GLY A 146 -35.99 3.70 -17.31
C GLY A 146 -35.06 2.53 -17.65
N PRO A 147 -34.91 1.53 -16.77
CA PRO A 147 -33.94 0.45 -16.96
C PRO A 147 -34.37 -0.49 -18.09
N SER A 148 -33.58 -0.54 -19.16
CA SER A 148 -33.83 -1.41 -20.32
C SER A 148 -32.85 -2.59 -20.40
N SER A 149 -33.43 -3.80 -20.38
CA SER A 149 -32.92 -5.08 -20.89
C SER A 149 -31.55 -5.58 -20.39
N GLU A 150 -31.61 -6.54 -19.45
CA GLU A 150 -30.69 -7.68 -19.45
C GLU A 150 -30.89 -8.48 -20.76
N GLN A 151 -29.80 -9.00 -21.35
CA GLN A 151 -29.88 -9.91 -22.50
C GLN A 151 -29.50 -11.33 -22.07
N ASP A 152 -30.49 -12.23 -22.11
CA ASP A 152 -30.29 -13.67 -21.99
C ASP A 152 -29.38 -14.21 -23.10
N ILE A 153 -28.44 -15.08 -22.72
CA ILE A 153 -27.75 -15.98 -23.67
C ILE A 153 -27.92 -17.42 -23.16
N SER A 154 -28.84 -18.15 -23.78
CA SER A 154 -29.06 -19.57 -23.52
C SER A 154 -27.96 -20.45 -24.15
N PRO A 155 -27.51 -21.54 -23.51
CA PRO A 155 -26.55 -22.45 -24.10
C PRO A 155 -27.26 -23.56 -24.90
N SER A 156 -27.06 -23.60 -26.22
CA SER A 156 -27.44 -24.74 -27.08
C SER A 156 -26.25 -25.67 -27.30
N SER A 157 -26.29 -26.87 -26.71
CA SER A 157 -25.26 -27.89 -26.90
C SER A 157 -25.67 -28.93 -27.95
N THR A 158 -24.90 -29.03 -29.03
CA THR A 158 -24.88 -30.20 -29.93
C THR A 158 -23.43 -30.61 -30.18
N PRO A 159 -23.03 -31.87 -29.93
CA PRO A 159 -21.68 -32.34 -30.22
C PRO A 159 -21.59 -32.77 -31.69
N ASN A 160 -20.66 -32.17 -32.45
CA ASN A 160 -20.35 -32.63 -33.79
C ASN A 160 -19.03 -33.41 -33.83
N GLU A 161 -18.97 -34.33 -34.79
CA GLU A 161 -18.09 -35.49 -34.88
C GLU A 161 -16.61 -35.19 -35.13
N GLU A 162 -15.78 -36.21 -34.90
CA GLU A 162 -14.34 -36.22 -35.12
C GLU A 162 -13.97 -36.11 -36.62
N GLN A 163 -12.92 -35.35 -36.95
CA GLN A 163 -12.18 -35.50 -38.19
C GLN A 163 -10.67 -35.63 -37.92
N PRO A 164 -9.92 -36.34 -38.79
CA PRO A 164 -8.57 -36.81 -38.49
C PRO A 164 -7.50 -35.72 -38.62
N VAL A 165 -6.41 -35.92 -37.87
CA VAL A 165 -5.41 -34.89 -37.59
C VAL A 165 -4.12 -35.13 -38.39
N SER A 166 -3.70 -34.14 -39.18
CA SER A 166 -2.48 -34.14 -40.01
C SER A 166 -1.22 -33.66 -39.24
N GLU A 167 -0.04 -33.75 -39.86
CA GLU A 167 1.26 -33.88 -39.16
C GLU A 167 1.84 -32.61 -38.47
N ASP A 168 1.25 -31.42 -38.62
CA ASP A 168 1.79 -30.15 -38.11
C ASP A 168 1.43 -29.85 -36.63
N HIS A 169 1.92 -30.69 -35.72
CA HIS A 169 1.54 -30.65 -34.29
C HIS A 169 2.61 -30.16 -33.30
N MET A 170 3.84 -29.86 -33.74
CA MET A 170 4.93 -29.45 -32.84
C MET A 170 4.86 -27.98 -32.43
N ASP A 171 4.49 -27.09 -33.37
CA ASP A 171 4.39 -25.65 -33.14
C ASP A 171 3.23 -25.28 -32.20
N ASN A 172 2.24 -26.18 -32.02
CA ASN A 172 1.12 -26.00 -31.09
C ASN A 172 1.51 -26.14 -29.60
N PHE A 173 2.68 -26.70 -29.30
CA PHE A 173 3.14 -27.00 -27.93
C PHE A 173 4.56 -26.51 -27.63
N THR A 174 5.28 -26.03 -28.65
CA THR A 174 6.65 -25.56 -28.52
C THR A 174 6.89 -24.30 -29.32
N THR A 175 7.75 -23.43 -28.79
CA THR A 175 8.20 -22.23 -29.48
C THR A 175 9.61 -22.46 -30.02
N ASN A 176 9.78 -22.34 -31.34
CA ASN A 176 11.08 -22.50 -32.00
C ASN A 176 11.95 -21.24 -31.79
N LEU A 177 12.94 -21.30 -30.89
CA LEU A 177 13.79 -20.16 -30.54
C LEU A 177 14.70 -19.75 -31.71
N ASN A 178 15.18 -20.71 -32.50
CA ASN A 178 15.96 -20.42 -33.72
C ASN A 178 15.16 -19.55 -34.71
N GLN A 179 13.87 -19.83 -34.92
CA GLN A 179 13.02 -18.99 -35.75
C GLN A 179 12.78 -17.60 -35.15
N GLN A 180 12.65 -17.48 -33.82
CA GLN A 180 12.55 -16.19 -33.14
C GLN A 180 13.84 -15.36 -33.28
N ALA A 181 15.01 -15.99 -33.22
CA ALA A 181 16.29 -15.35 -33.52
C ALA A 181 16.34 -14.81 -34.97
N LYS A 182 15.91 -15.61 -35.97
CA LYS A 182 15.82 -15.14 -37.37
C LYS A 182 14.89 -13.95 -37.56
N LYS A 183 13.79 -13.90 -36.81
CA LYS A 183 12.82 -12.79 -36.83
C LYS A 183 13.33 -11.53 -36.11
N GLY A 184 14.46 -11.59 -35.40
CA GLY A 184 15.00 -10.49 -34.60
C GLY A 184 14.34 -10.31 -33.22
N ASN A 185 13.44 -11.23 -32.85
CA ASN A 185 12.67 -11.17 -31.61
C ASN A 185 13.49 -11.56 -30.36
N ILE A 186 14.60 -12.28 -30.54
CA ILE A 186 15.54 -12.60 -29.45
C ILE A 186 16.56 -11.47 -29.30
N ASP A 187 16.88 -11.16 -28.04
CA ASP A 187 17.91 -10.18 -27.67
C ASP A 187 19.32 -10.78 -27.74
N PRO A 188 20.34 -9.99 -28.14
CA PRO A 188 21.71 -10.47 -28.14
C PRO A 188 22.16 -10.77 -26.71
N LEU A 189 22.68 -11.98 -26.46
CA LEU A 189 23.25 -12.30 -25.16
C LEU A 189 24.55 -11.52 -24.95
N VAL A 190 24.53 -10.60 -23.99
CA VAL A 190 25.69 -9.77 -23.62
C VAL A 190 26.33 -10.35 -22.35
N GLY A 191 27.64 -10.59 -22.39
CA GLY A 191 28.33 -11.34 -21.34
C GLY A 191 27.99 -12.83 -21.37
N ARG A 192 28.15 -13.51 -20.22
CA ARG A 192 27.79 -14.93 -20.03
C ARG A 192 28.47 -15.95 -20.97
N GLN A 193 29.62 -15.59 -21.56
CA GLN A 193 30.32 -16.46 -22.50
C GLN A 193 30.74 -17.80 -21.87
N ALA A 194 31.24 -17.77 -20.62
CA ALA A 194 31.69 -18.97 -19.93
C ALA A 194 30.53 -19.95 -19.65
N GLU A 195 29.37 -19.44 -19.23
CA GLU A 195 28.16 -20.24 -18.98
C GLU A 195 27.57 -20.81 -20.28
N LEU A 196 27.61 -20.04 -21.37
CA LEU A 196 27.16 -20.49 -22.69
C LEU A 196 28.11 -21.54 -23.30
N GLU A 197 29.42 -21.32 -23.25
CA GLU A 197 30.44 -22.30 -23.64
C GLU A 197 30.32 -23.59 -22.81
N ARG A 198 30.08 -23.47 -21.50
CA ARG A 198 29.83 -24.62 -20.63
C ARG A 198 28.55 -25.36 -21.01
N THR A 199 27.51 -24.64 -21.41
CA THR A 199 26.24 -25.23 -21.89
C THR A 199 26.46 -26.03 -23.17
N ILE A 200 27.18 -25.47 -24.15
CA ILE A 200 27.61 -26.16 -25.39
C ILE A 200 28.47 -27.39 -25.06
N GLN A 201 29.47 -27.23 -24.20
CA GLN A 201 30.37 -28.31 -23.79
C GLN A 201 29.60 -29.48 -23.17
N VAL A 202 28.54 -29.20 -22.39
CA VAL A 202 27.66 -30.23 -21.84
C VAL A 202 26.84 -30.92 -22.92
N LEU A 203 26.19 -30.16 -23.81
CA LEU A 203 25.35 -30.70 -24.89
C LEU A 203 26.12 -31.64 -25.84
N CYS A 204 27.42 -31.38 -26.05
CA CYS A 204 28.31 -32.23 -26.85
C CYS A 204 28.81 -33.51 -26.15
N ARG A 205 28.45 -33.78 -24.88
CA ARG A 205 28.90 -35.00 -24.17
C ARG A 205 28.18 -36.25 -24.67
N ARG A 206 28.85 -37.41 -24.59
CA ARG A 206 28.23 -38.73 -24.84
C ARG A 206 27.31 -39.22 -23.70
N ARG A 207 27.51 -38.72 -22.48
CA ARG A 207 26.72 -39.06 -21.27
C ARG A 207 26.63 -37.82 -20.38
N LYS A 208 25.51 -37.64 -19.68
CA LYS A 208 25.17 -36.41 -18.92
C LYS A 208 25.24 -35.16 -19.81
N ASN A 209 24.54 -35.23 -20.94
CA ASN A 209 24.53 -34.26 -22.03
C ASN A 209 23.36 -33.26 -21.95
N ASN A 210 22.76 -33.14 -20.76
CA ASN A 210 21.62 -32.27 -20.51
C ASN A 210 22.06 -31.20 -19.50
N PRO A 211 22.31 -29.95 -19.92
CA PRO A 211 22.65 -28.88 -19.00
C PRO A 211 21.44 -28.51 -18.13
N LEU A 212 21.69 -28.25 -16.86
CA LEU A 212 20.73 -27.69 -15.92
C LEU A 212 21.28 -26.36 -15.41
N LEU A 213 20.66 -25.26 -15.84
CA LEU A 213 20.96 -23.90 -15.44
C LEU A 213 20.33 -23.66 -14.07
N VAL A 214 21.16 -23.56 -13.03
CA VAL A 214 20.71 -23.35 -11.64
C VAL A 214 21.19 -21.98 -11.19
N GLY A 215 20.25 -21.11 -10.82
CA GLY A 215 20.53 -19.73 -10.41
C GLY A 215 19.26 -19.05 -9.92
N GLU A 216 19.39 -17.93 -9.22
CA GLU A 216 18.24 -17.19 -8.69
C GLU A 216 17.25 -16.73 -9.79
N SER A 217 16.05 -16.31 -9.40
CA SER A 217 15.13 -15.70 -10.37
C SER A 217 15.67 -14.34 -10.84
N GLY A 218 15.46 -14.00 -12.12
CA GLY A 218 15.95 -12.76 -12.73
C GLY A 218 17.41 -12.75 -13.23
N VAL A 219 18.25 -13.74 -12.94
CA VAL A 219 19.69 -13.71 -13.32
C VAL A 219 20.01 -13.94 -14.80
N GLY A 220 18.99 -14.17 -15.63
CA GLY A 220 19.11 -14.41 -17.08
C GLY A 220 19.26 -15.88 -17.50
N LYS A 221 18.65 -16.84 -16.80
CA LYS A 221 18.70 -18.27 -17.16
C LYS A 221 18.16 -18.54 -18.58
N THR A 222 16.98 -18.02 -18.89
CA THR A 222 16.29 -18.17 -20.19
C THR A 222 17.10 -17.54 -21.34
N ALA A 223 17.71 -16.38 -21.09
CA ALA A 223 18.57 -15.68 -22.04
C ALA A 223 19.81 -16.50 -22.50
N ILE A 224 20.27 -17.49 -21.71
CA ILE A 224 21.35 -18.41 -22.14
C ILE A 224 20.85 -19.38 -23.22
N ALA A 225 19.61 -19.87 -23.11
CA ALA A 225 19.01 -20.75 -24.12
C ALA A 225 18.69 -19.99 -25.40
N GLU A 226 18.17 -18.77 -25.28
CA GLU A 226 17.91 -17.85 -26.40
C GLU A 226 19.21 -17.41 -27.09
N GLY A 227 20.23 -17.04 -26.31
CA GLY A 227 21.56 -16.70 -26.81
C GLY A 227 22.26 -17.87 -27.52
N LEU A 228 22.01 -19.11 -27.10
CA LEU A 228 22.46 -20.30 -27.83
C LEU A 228 21.74 -20.43 -29.18
N ALA A 229 20.42 -20.25 -29.22
CA ALA A 229 19.64 -20.29 -30.46
C ALA A 229 20.11 -19.20 -31.45
N TRP A 230 20.35 -17.99 -30.95
CA TRP A 230 20.90 -16.88 -31.73
C TRP A 230 22.29 -17.22 -32.29
N ARG A 231 23.21 -17.75 -31.48
CA ARG A 231 24.55 -18.17 -31.95
C ARG A 231 24.51 -19.27 -33.01
N ILE A 232 23.60 -20.25 -32.89
CA ILE A 232 23.45 -21.30 -33.90
C ILE A 232 23.07 -20.69 -35.25
N GLU A 233 22.20 -19.67 -35.27
CA GLU A 233 21.77 -19.00 -36.51
C GLU A 233 22.76 -17.96 -37.06
N GLN A 234 23.76 -17.56 -36.26
CA GLN A 234 24.91 -16.77 -36.73
C GLN A 234 26.11 -17.66 -37.15
N ASP A 235 25.95 -19.00 -37.16
CA ASP A 235 27.02 -19.98 -37.38
C ASP A 235 28.19 -19.91 -36.37
N ASP A 236 28.03 -19.15 -35.27
CA ASP A 236 28.99 -18.94 -34.16
C ASP A 236 28.94 -20.09 -33.12
N VAL A 237 28.97 -21.33 -33.62
CA VAL A 237 28.98 -22.56 -32.82
C VAL A 237 29.87 -23.64 -33.43
N PRO A 238 30.41 -24.59 -32.62
CA PRO A 238 31.14 -25.74 -33.14
C PRO A 238 30.30 -26.55 -34.15
N GLU A 239 30.94 -27.19 -35.12
CA GLU A 239 30.28 -27.92 -36.22
C GLU A 239 29.21 -28.94 -35.74
N VAL A 240 29.45 -29.60 -34.60
CA VAL A 240 28.53 -30.56 -33.97
C VAL A 240 27.17 -29.94 -33.59
N MET A 241 27.13 -28.63 -33.37
CA MET A 241 25.92 -27.86 -33.02
C MET A 241 25.27 -27.17 -34.24
N LYS A 242 25.91 -27.18 -35.42
CA LYS A 242 25.39 -26.48 -36.60
C LYS A 242 24.09 -27.09 -37.13
N GLY A 243 23.09 -26.22 -37.28
CA GLY A 243 21.72 -26.60 -37.63
C GLY A 243 21.01 -27.43 -36.55
N CYS A 244 21.40 -27.32 -35.27
CA CYS A 244 20.55 -27.78 -34.17
C CYS A 244 19.40 -26.79 -33.94
N THR A 245 18.23 -27.30 -33.58
CA THR A 245 17.02 -26.47 -33.38
C THR A 245 16.59 -26.54 -31.92
N ILE A 246 16.48 -25.38 -31.27
CA ILE A 246 16.05 -25.27 -29.87
C ILE A 246 14.56 -24.95 -29.83
N TYR A 247 13.82 -25.83 -29.16
CA TYR A 247 12.38 -25.71 -28.92
C TYR A 247 12.13 -25.41 -27.45
N SER A 248 11.56 -24.25 -27.13
CA SER A 248 11.07 -23.94 -25.79
C SER A 248 9.72 -24.63 -25.55
N LEU A 249 9.56 -25.31 -24.42
CA LEU A 249 8.32 -25.99 -24.03
C LEU A 249 7.31 -24.99 -23.45
N ASP A 250 6.10 -24.90 -24.00
CA ASP A 250 5.00 -24.19 -23.36
C ASP A 250 4.08 -25.15 -22.59
N ILE A 251 4.18 -25.11 -21.26
CA ILE A 251 3.34 -25.89 -20.35
C ILE A 251 1.88 -25.41 -20.40
N GLY A 252 1.65 -24.11 -20.65
CA GLY A 252 0.32 -23.51 -20.78
C GLY A 252 -0.46 -24.11 -21.94
N SER A 253 0.12 -24.11 -23.15
CA SER A 253 -0.49 -24.75 -24.33
C SER A 253 -0.68 -26.26 -24.19
N LEU A 254 0.18 -26.96 -23.44
CA LEU A 254 -0.03 -28.38 -23.13
C LEU A 254 -1.24 -28.62 -22.23
N LEU A 255 -1.48 -27.76 -21.23
CA LEU A 255 -2.62 -27.82 -20.31
C LEU A 255 -3.92 -27.27 -20.94
N ALA A 256 -3.82 -26.31 -21.87
CA ALA A 256 -4.96 -25.64 -22.48
C ALA A 256 -5.95 -26.63 -23.14
N GLY A 257 -7.20 -26.64 -22.69
CA GLY A 257 -8.23 -27.56 -23.20
C GLY A 257 -8.01 -29.03 -22.81
N THR A 258 -7.15 -29.35 -21.84
CA THR A 258 -7.15 -30.67 -21.18
C THR A 258 -8.21 -30.69 -20.08
N LYS A 259 -8.99 -31.78 -19.98
CA LYS A 259 -9.95 -31.98 -18.88
C LYS A 259 -9.41 -32.97 -17.84
N TYR A 260 -8.54 -33.88 -18.28
CA TYR A 260 -7.96 -34.92 -17.43
C TYR A 260 -6.44 -34.94 -17.57
N ARG A 261 -5.75 -35.32 -16.49
CA ARG A 261 -4.28 -35.49 -16.46
C ARG A 261 -3.75 -36.40 -17.58
N GLY A 262 -4.52 -37.43 -17.96
CA GLY A 262 -4.19 -38.33 -19.07
C GLY A 262 -4.09 -37.63 -20.44
N ASP A 263 -4.82 -36.54 -20.65
CA ASP A 263 -4.77 -35.77 -21.90
C ASP A 263 -3.42 -35.05 -22.03
N PHE A 264 -2.95 -34.43 -20.93
CA PHE A 264 -1.61 -33.84 -20.85
C PHE A 264 -0.53 -34.88 -21.10
N GLU A 265 -0.57 -36.03 -20.39
CA GLU A 265 0.43 -37.08 -20.56
C GLU A 265 0.44 -37.64 -21.99
N LYS A 266 -0.72 -37.73 -22.65
CA LYS A 266 -0.85 -38.13 -24.06
C LYS A 266 -0.21 -37.09 -25.01
N ARG A 267 -0.50 -35.79 -24.83
CA ARG A 267 0.09 -34.69 -25.63
C ARG A 267 1.61 -34.62 -25.44
N PHE A 268 2.08 -34.63 -24.20
CA PHE A 268 3.51 -34.56 -23.89
C PHE A 268 4.28 -35.78 -24.41
N LYS A 269 3.69 -36.98 -24.34
CA LYS A 269 4.26 -38.19 -24.95
C LYS A 269 4.29 -38.15 -26.48
N ALA A 270 3.37 -37.44 -27.13
CA ALA A 270 3.41 -37.20 -28.58
C ALA A 270 4.57 -36.27 -28.95
N LEU A 271 4.72 -35.13 -28.25
CA LEU A 271 5.84 -34.19 -28.39
C LEU A 271 7.20 -34.90 -28.23
N LEU A 272 7.36 -35.70 -27.16
CA LEU A 272 8.60 -36.45 -26.91
C LEU A 272 8.93 -37.45 -28.02
N LYS A 273 7.92 -38.08 -28.65
CA LYS A 273 8.12 -38.96 -29.82
C LYS A 273 8.53 -38.20 -31.09
N MET A 274 8.14 -36.93 -31.23
CA MET A 274 8.56 -36.10 -32.37
C MET A 274 10.02 -35.70 -32.21
N LEU A 275 10.43 -35.25 -31.01
CA LEU A 275 11.83 -34.94 -30.69
C LEU A 275 12.75 -36.16 -30.83
N GLU A 276 12.27 -37.37 -30.51
CA GLU A 276 13.02 -38.62 -30.72
C GLU A 276 13.34 -38.91 -32.19
N LYS A 277 12.55 -38.39 -33.16
CA LYS A 277 12.83 -38.54 -34.59
C LYS A 277 13.91 -37.60 -35.11
N ASP A 278 14.07 -36.41 -34.51
CA ASP A 278 15.06 -35.41 -34.91
C ASP A 278 16.24 -35.36 -33.92
N PRO A 279 17.40 -35.97 -34.23
CA PRO A 279 18.57 -35.93 -33.35
C PRO A 279 19.16 -34.52 -33.23
N LYS A 280 18.85 -33.59 -34.15
CA LYS A 280 19.29 -32.19 -34.10
C LYS A 280 18.40 -31.32 -33.19
N SER A 281 17.26 -31.83 -32.74
CA SER A 281 16.41 -31.13 -31.78
C SER A 281 17.04 -31.03 -30.38
N ILE A 282 16.74 -29.94 -29.69
CA ILE A 282 17.07 -29.68 -28.29
C ILE A 282 15.83 -29.07 -27.64
N LEU A 283 15.36 -29.67 -26.54
CA LEU A 283 14.22 -29.15 -25.78
C LEU A 283 14.71 -28.24 -24.65
N PHE A 284 14.29 -26.99 -24.63
CA PHE A 284 14.43 -26.11 -23.47
C PHE A 284 13.16 -26.21 -22.61
N ILE A 285 13.34 -26.42 -21.31
CA ILE A 285 12.27 -26.44 -20.32
C ILE A 285 12.64 -25.40 -19.26
N ASP A 286 11.96 -24.25 -19.29
CA ASP A 286 12.03 -23.31 -18.18
C ASP A 286 11.30 -23.89 -16.96
N GLU A 287 11.74 -23.49 -15.78
CA GLU A 287 11.21 -23.96 -14.49
C GLU A 287 11.00 -25.49 -14.45
N ILE A 288 12.02 -26.28 -14.81
CA ILE A 288 11.94 -27.75 -15.02
C ILE A 288 11.46 -28.53 -13.78
N HIS A 289 11.46 -27.91 -12.60
CA HIS A 289 10.87 -28.48 -11.39
C HIS A 289 9.34 -28.63 -11.49
N THR A 290 8.65 -27.80 -12.28
CA THR A 290 7.18 -27.80 -12.45
C THR A 290 6.63 -29.13 -12.99
N ILE A 291 7.44 -29.82 -13.80
CA ILE A 291 7.12 -31.13 -14.41
C ILE A 291 7.66 -32.32 -13.60
N ILE A 292 8.30 -32.07 -12.45
CA ILE A 292 8.89 -33.08 -11.56
C ILE A 292 8.05 -33.16 -10.29
N GLY A 293 7.07 -34.06 -10.29
CA GLY A 293 6.18 -34.25 -9.15
C GLY A 293 6.93 -34.83 -7.96
N ALA A 294 7.21 -34.02 -6.94
CA ALA A 294 7.91 -34.42 -5.72
C ALA A 294 7.05 -35.27 -4.75
N GLY A 295 6.30 -36.25 -5.27
CA GLY A 295 5.59 -37.28 -4.48
C GLY A 295 4.56 -36.75 -3.46
N ALA A 296 4.05 -35.53 -3.63
CA ALA A 296 3.25 -34.85 -2.62
C ALA A 296 1.76 -35.23 -2.68
N ALA A 297 1.15 -35.43 -1.51
CA ALA A 297 -0.27 -35.72 -1.33
C ALA A 297 -1.22 -34.51 -1.56
N SER A 298 -0.76 -33.51 -2.32
CA SER A 298 -1.38 -32.18 -2.48
C SER A 298 -1.65 -31.83 -3.96
N GLY A 299 -2.23 -32.78 -4.69
CA GLY A 299 -3.24 -32.57 -5.74
C GLY A 299 -2.94 -31.80 -7.04
N GLY A 300 -1.89 -30.96 -7.11
CA GLY A 300 -1.78 -29.92 -8.16
C GLY A 300 -0.78 -30.17 -9.31
N GLN A 301 0.36 -30.81 -9.06
CA GLN A 301 1.46 -30.89 -10.04
C GLN A 301 1.46 -32.19 -10.85
N VAL A 302 1.76 -32.09 -12.15
CA VAL A 302 1.78 -33.22 -13.08
C VAL A 302 3.17 -33.86 -13.11
N ASP A 303 3.27 -35.12 -12.67
CA ASP A 303 4.54 -35.86 -12.67
C ASP A 303 4.89 -36.39 -14.08
N ALA A 304 5.46 -35.52 -14.91
CA ALA A 304 5.92 -35.85 -16.26
C ALA A 304 7.34 -36.47 -16.27
N ALA A 305 8.06 -36.42 -15.14
CA ALA A 305 9.42 -36.92 -14.98
C ALA A 305 9.59 -38.37 -15.47
N ASN A 306 8.59 -39.22 -15.23
CA ASN A 306 8.62 -40.64 -15.59
C ASN A 306 8.59 -40.90 -17.11
N LEU A 307 8.05 -39.97 -17.90
CA LEU A 307 8.07 -40.03 -19.37
C LEU A 307 9.44 -39.65 -19.94
N ILE A 308 10.15 -38.73 -19.28
CA ILE A 308 11.44 -38.17 -19.73
C ILE A 308 12.62 -39.05 -19.34
N LYS A 309 12.62 -39.63 -18.12
CA LYS A 309 13.68 -40.52 -17.58
C LYS A 309 14.22 -41.56 -18.58
N PRO A 310 13.40 -42.37 -19.28
CA PRO A 310 13.91 -43.39 -20.22
C PRO A 310 14.53 -42.80 -21.50
N LEU A 311 14.07 -41.64 -21.96
CA LEU A 311 14.59 -40.97 -23.16
C LEU A 311 15.97 -40.36 -22.88
N LEU A 312 16.12 -39.66 -21.74
CA LEU A 312 17.40 -39.14 -21.26
C LEU A 312 18.40 -40.25 -20.95
N SER A 313 17.94 -41.39 -20.43
CA SER A 313 18.82 -42.53 -20.15
C SER A 313 19.31 -43.26 -21.40
N GLY A 314 18.54 -43.23 -22.48
CA GLY A 314 18.97 -43.71 -23.79
C GLY A 314 19.80 -42.69 -24.59
N GLY A 315 19.86 -41.42 -24.14
CA GLY A 315 20.47 -40.33 -24.91
C GLY A 315 19.69 -39.98 -26.18
N ARG A 316 18.39 -40.34 -26.26
CA ARG A 316 17.54 -40.18 -27.45
C ARG A 316 17.01 -38.77 -27.66
N ILE A 317 17.03 -37.95 -26.62
CA ILE A 317 16.68 -36.53 -26.65
C ILE A 317 17.75 -35.73 -25.88
N ARG A 318 17.89 -34.44 -26.21
CA ARG A 318 18.74 -33.48 -25.48
C ARG A 318 17.85 -32.43 -24.83
N VAL A 319 18.07 -32.16 -23.55
CA VAL A 319 17.26 -31.20 -22.77
C VAL A 319 18.15 -30.16 -22.08
N ILE A 320 17.80 -28.90 -22.22
CA ILE A 320 18.29 -27.78 -21.39
C ILE A 320 17.21 -27.48 -20.36
N GLY A 321 17.51 -27.58 -19.06
CA GLY A 321 16.59 -27.21 -17.99
C GLY A 321 17.01 -25.93 -17.28
N SER A 322 16.04 -25.15 -16.77
CA SER A 322 16.25 -24.00 -15.89
C SER A 322 15.52 -24.21 -14.55
N THR A 323 16.11 -23.78 -13.43
CA THR A 323 15.51 -23.86 -12.07
C THR A 323 16.22 -22.92 -11.08
N THR A 324 15.60 -22.63 -9.94
CA THR A 324 16.23 -21.89 -8.82
C THR A 324 17.08 -22.80 -7.93
N TYR A 325 17.93 -22.20 -7.09
CA TYR A 325 18.69 -22.95 -6.08
C TYR A 325 17.77 -23.68 -5.09
N GLN A 326 16.69 -23.02 -4.66
CA GLN A 326 15.73 -23.58 -3.70
C GLN A 326 15.01 -24.81 -4.28
N GLU A 327 14.49 -24.74 -5.50
CA GLU A 327 13.86 -25.87 -6.20
C GLU A 327 14.87 -27.00 -6.51
N PHE A 328 16.10 -26.65 -6.88
CA PHE A 328 17.12 -27.64 -7.18
C PHE A 328 17.35 -28.58 -6.00
N SER A 329 17.60 -28.06 -4.80
CA SER A 329 17.84 -28.91 -3.63
C SER A 329 16.55 -29.46 -2.99
N SER A 330 15.42 -28.77 -3.10
CA SER A 330 14.16 -29.23 -2.49
C SER A 330 13.40 -30.27 -3.34
N ILE A 331 13.51 -30.24 -4.67
CA ILE A 331 12.78 -31.09 -5.62
C ILE A 331 13.76 -31.91 -6.47
N PHE A 332 14.61 -31.24 -7.24
CA PHE A 332 15.37 -31.89 -8.33
C PHE A 332 16.43 -32.88 -7.82
N GLU A 333 17.16 -32.52 -6.76
CA GLU A 333 18.23 -33.31 -6.16
C GLU A 333 17.72 -34.58 -5.46
N LYS A 334 16.47 -34.56 -4.99
CA LYS A 334 15.80 -35.73 -4.40
C LYS A 334 15.51 -36.81 -5.45
N ASP A 335 15.18 -36.44 -6.70
CA ASP A 335 15.08 -37.39 -7.81
C ASP A 335 16.48 -37.79 -8.32
N ARG A 336 17.08 -38.76 -7.62
CA ARG A 336 18.37 -39.35 -7.99
C ARG A 336 18.40 -39.95 -9.40
N ALA A 337 17.28 -40.26 -10.05
CA ALA A 337 17.27 -40.78 -11.42
C ALA A 337 17.47 -39.65 -12.44
N LEU A 338 16.73 -38.54 -12.29
CA LEU A 338 16.89 -37.33 -13.13
C LEU A 338 18.20 -36.60 -12.84
N ALA A 339 18.55 -36.35 -11.58
CA ALA A 339 19.77 -35.63 -11.20
C ALA A 339 21.05 -36.26 -11.78
N ARG A 340 21.07 -37.59 -11.99
CA ARG A 340 22.19 -38.31 -12.63
C ARG A 340 22.27 -38.15 -14.15
N ARG A 341 21.26 -37.59 -14.83
CA ARG A 341 21.21 -37.36 -16.28
C ARG A 341 21.53 -35.93 -16.69
N PHE A 342 21.37 -34.99 -15.77
CA PHE A 342 21.74 -33.60 -15.97
C PHE A 342 23.15 -33.29 -15.46
N GLN A 343 23.70 -32.17 -15.94
CA GLN A 343 24.91 -31.55 -15.43
C GLN A 343 24.55 -30.15 -14.96
N LYS A 344 24.66 -29.91 -13.65
CA LYS A 344 24.50 -28.58 -13.05
C LYS A 344 25.52 -27.60 -13.65
N ILE A 345 25.03 -26.42 -14.00
CA ILE A 345 25.77 -25.21 -14.37
C ILE A 345 25.21 -24.09 -13.48
N ASP A 346 26.07 -23.51 -12.66
CA ASP A 346 25.71 -22.42 -11.75
C ASP A 346 25.67 -21.08 -12.49
N ILE A 347 24.54 -20.38 -12.42
CA ILE A 347 24.31 -19.05 -13.00
C ILE A 347 24.21 -18.04 -11.86
N VAL A 348 25.33 -17.39 -11.55
CA VAL A 348 25.46 -16.41 -10.46
C VAL A 348 24.88 -15.05 -10.91
N GLU A 349 24.38 -14.24 -9.98
CA GLU A 349 24.04 -12.83 -10.25
C GLU A 349 25.25 -12.08 -10.86
N PRO A 350 25.08 -11.33 -11.97
CA PRO A 350 26.18 -10.62 -12.61
C PRO A 350 26.65 -9.44 -11.75
N THR A 351 27.91 -9.05 -11.91
CA THR A 351 28.43 -7.85 -11.25
C THR A 351 27.73 -6.57 -11.73
N PRO A 352 27.81 -5.45 -10.98
CA PRO A 352 27.28 -4.17 -11.43
C PRO A 352 27.88 -3.74 -12.79
N GLU A 353 29.18 -3.94 -12.98
CA GLU A 353 29.87 -3.64 -14.26
C GLU A 353 29.36 -4.47 -15.43
N GLU A 354 29.15 -5.78 -15.24
CA GLU A 354 28.58 -6.65 -16.26
C GLU A 354 27.13 -6.27 -16.57
N THR A 355 26.35 -5.89 -15.55
CA THR A 355 24.97 -5.43 -15.71
C THR A 355 24.90 -4.14 -16.53
N ILE A 356 25.81 -3.19 -16.31
CA ILE A 356 25.92 -1.97 -17.13
C ILE A 356 26.23 -2.32 -18.59
N ARG A 357 27.08 -3.32 -18.84
CA ARG A 357 27.37 -3.79 -20.22
C ARG A 357 26.14 -4.44 -20.84
N ILE A 358 25.42 -5.29 -20.09
CA ILE A 358 24.15 -5.92 -20.52
C ILE A 358 23.14 -4.87 -20.93
N ILE A 359 22.82 -3.91 -20.04
CA ILE A 359 21.85 -2.85 -20.33
C ILE A 359 22.33 -1.97 -21.49
N THR A 360 23.62 -1.66 -21.59
CA THR A 360 24.18 -0.91 -22.72
C THR A 360 24.02 -1.64 -24.06
N GLY A 361 24.06 -2.98 -24.08
CA GLY A 361 23.83 -3.77 -25.30
C GLY A 361 22.34 -3.94 -25.64
N LEU A 362 21.45 -3.99 -24.64
CA LEU A 362 19.99 -4.00 -24.84
C LEU A 362 19.42 -2.61 -25.17
N LYS A 363 20.12 -1.55 -24.77
CA LYS A 363 19.75 -0.14 -24.94
C LYS A 363 19.16 0.19 -26.32
N PRO A 364 19.75 -0.19 -27.47
CA PRO A 364 19.20 0.19 -28.78
C PRO A 364 17.79 -0.34 -29.02
N LYS A 365 17.45 -1.52 -28.48
CA LYS A 365 16.10 -2.09 -28.57
C LYS A 365 15.11 -1.33 -27.69
N TYR A 366 15.48 -0.99 -26.44
CA TYR A 366 14.62 -0.16 -25.57
C TYR A 366 14.45 1.28 -26.09
N GLU A 367 15.49 1.89 -26.65
CA GLU A 367 15.42 3.22 -27.28
C GLU A 367 14.44 3.22 -28.47
N ALA A 368 14.52 2.21 -29.35
CA ALA A 368 13.60 2.04 -30.47
C ALA A 368 12.18 1.68 -30.01
N HIS A 369 12.04 0.78 -29.03
CA HIS A 369 10.75 0.35 -28.50
C HIS A 369 9.98 1.52 -27.87
N HIS A 370 10.65 2.43 -27.16
CA HIS A 370 10.03 3.53 -26.42
C HIS A 370 10.06 4.91 -27.11
N ASP A 371 10.84 5.10 -28.19
CA ASP A 371 11.13 6.41 -28.82
C ASP A 371 11.77 7.41 -27.82
N VAL A 372 12.81 6.94 -27.13
CA VAL A 372 13.58 7.71 -26.12
C VAL A 372 15.07 7.44 -26.27
N ARG A 373 15.91 8.24 -25.61
CA ARG A 373 17.35 7.97 -25.46
C ARG A 373 17.78 7.87 -24.01
N TYR A 374 18.56 6.85 -23.66
CA TYR A 374 19.10 6.66 -22.30
C TYR A 374 20.52 7.23 -22.19
N THR A 375 20.74 8.13 -21.24
CA THR A 375 22.11 8.61 -20.93
C THR A 375 22.93 7.52 -20.23
N ALA A 376 24.24 7.51 -20.42
CA ALA A 376 25.12 6.55 -19.72
C ALA A 376 25.01 6.68 -18.18
N LYS A 377 24.82 7.92 -17.67
CA LYS A 377 24.56 8.18 -16.25
C LYS A 377 23.22 7.61 -15.77
N ALA A 378 22.18 7.58 -16.61
CA ALA A 378 20.91 6.95 -16.27
C ALA A 378 21.04 5.42 -16.14
N ILE A 379 21.81 4.77 -17.02
CA ILE A 379 22.08 3.33 -16.94
C ILE A 379 22.87 2.99 -15.66
N GLN A 380 23.93 3.75 -15.36
CA GLN A 380 24.68 3.63 -14.11
C GLN A 380 23.75 3.78 -12.90
N ALA A 381 22.94 4.84 -12.86
CA ALA A 381 21.99 5.08 -11.78
C ALA A 381 20.94 3.96 -11.65
N ALA A 382 20.47 3.37 -12.75
CA ALA A 382 19.49 2.27 -12.70
C ALA A 382 20.07 1.04 -11.99
N VAL A 383 21.35 0.71 -12.26
CA VAL A 383 22.05 -0.38 -11.56
C VAL A 383 22.31 -0.02 -10.10
N ASP A 384 22.93 1.12 -9.81
CA ASP A 384 23.30 1.50 -8.44
C ASP A 384 22.09 1.67 -7.51
N LEU A 385 21.00 2.29 -8.02
CA LEU A 385 19.78 2.52 -7.25
C LEU A 385 18.94 1.25 -7.12
N SER A 386 18.88 0.37 -8.14
CA SER A 386 18.18 -0.92 -7.98
C SER A 386 18.91 -1.85 -7.01
N ILE A 387 20.25 -1.81 -6.92
CA ILE A 387 21.00 -2.49 -5.86
C ILE A 387 20.65 -1.90 -4.48
N LYS A 388 20.59 -0.57 -4.34
CA LYS A 388 20.35 0.07 -3.03
C LYS A 388 18.91 -0.05 -2.53
N TYR A 389 17.91 -0.08 -3.42
CA TYR A 389 16.49 0.04 -3.07
C TYR A 389 15.58 -1.12 -3.50
N ILE A 390 15.99 -1.97 -4.45
CA ILE A 390 15.21 -3.13 -4.90
C ILE A 390 15.96 -4.39 -4.46
N THR A 391 15.78 -4.76 -3.19
CA THR A 391 16.57 -5.80 -2.50
C THR A 391 15.96 -7.20 -2.57
N ASP A 392 14.70 -7.31 -2.99
CA ASP A 392 13.92 -8.55 -3.15
C ASP A 392 14.16 -9.26 -4.50
N ARG A 393 14.83 -8.58 -5.44
CA ARG A 393 15.17 -9.09 -6.78
C ARG A 393 16.67 -9.04 -7.05
N HIS A 394 17.10 -9.79 -8.07
CA HIS A 394 18.49 -9.91 -8.49
C HIS A 394 18.75 -9.17 -9.82
N LEU A 395 20.01 -8.82 -10.07
CA LEU A 395 20.49 -8.35 -11.36
C LEU A 395 20.53 -9.51 -12.38
N PRO A 396 20.42 -9.24 -13.71
CA PRO A 396 20.20 -7.91 -14.30
C PRO A 396 18.72 -7.47 -14.30
N ASP A 397 17.77 -8.38 -14.06
CA ASP A 397 16.31 -8.18 -14.15
C ASP A 397 15.83 -6.84 -13.55
N LYS A 398 16.09 -6.61 -12.26
CA LYS A 398 15.61 -5.39 -11.57
C LYS A 398 16.13 -4.08 -12.15
N ALA A 399 17.29 -4.10 -12.83
CA ALA A 399 17.86 -2.91 -13.45
C ALA A 399 17.34 -2.73 -14.90
N ILE A 400 16.96 -3.82 -15.56
CA ILE A 400 16.25 -3.81 -16.84
C ILE A 400 14.82 -3.28 -16.66
N ASP A 401 14.09 -3.77 -15.65
CA ASP A 401 12.73 -3.32 -15.28
C ASP A 401 12.67 -1.79 -15.04
N VAL A 402 13.64 -1.25 -14.29
CA VAL A 402 13.81 0.20 -14.06
C VAL A 402 14.03 0.99 -15.36
N ILE A 403 14.77 0.44 -16.33
CA ILE A 403 15.02 1.09 -17.63
C ILE A 403 13.77 1.05 -18.51
N ASP A 404 13.06 -0.07 -18.51
CA ASP A 404 11.84 -0.28 -19.29
C ASP A 404 10.69 0.58 -18.77
N GLU A 405 10.42 0.59 -17.46
CA GLU A 405 9.38 1.45 -16.86
C GLU A 405 9.70 2.95 -17.08
N ALA A 406 10.97 3.37 -17.05
CA ALA A 406 11.34 4.76 -17.38
C ALA A 406 11.02 5.14 -18.84
N GLY A 407 11.20 4.21 -19.77
CA GLY A 407 10.77 4.35 -21.17
C GLY A 407 9.25 4.43 -21.28
N ALA A 408 8.56 3.44 -20.72
CA ALA A 408 7.10 3.32 -20.75
C ALA A 408 6.40 4.53 -20.12
N ARG A 409 6.86 5.00 -18.96
CA ARG A 409 6.34 6.19 -18.27
C ARG A 409 6.45 7.44 -19.13
N THR A 410 7.51 7.57 -19.93
CA THR A 410 7.68 8.70 -20.85
C THR A 410 6.62 8.71 -21.94
N ARG A 411 6.12 7.54 -22.38
CA ARG A 411 5.02 7.44 -23.34
C ARG A 411 3.64 7.79 -22.77
N LEU A 412 3.41 7.54 -21.48
CA LEU A 412 2.16 7.91 -20.80
C LEU A 412 1.97 9.44 -20.68
N ILE A 413 3.06 10.22 -20.76
CA ILE A 413 3.01 11.68 -20.75
C ILE A 413 2.52 12.19 -22.12
N ALA A 414 1.70 13.25 -22.12
CA ALA A 414 1.20 13.90 -23.34
C ALA A 414 2.36 14.30 -24.28
N PRO A 415 2.24 14.15 -25.62
CA PRO A 415 3.34 14.33 -26.57
C PRO A 415 4.15 15.63 -26.41
N SER A 416 3.49 16.74 -26.08
CA SER A 416 4.12 18.06 -25.87
C SER A 416 5.03 18.16 -24.64
N LYS A 417 4.89 17.24 -23.67
CA LYS A 417 5.69 17.18 -22.44
C LYS A 417 6.65 15.98 -22.40
N ARG A 418 6.73 15.17 -23.45
CA ARG A 418 7.64 14.00 -23.52
C ARG A 418 9.09 14.45 -23.63
N LYS A 419 9.92 14.04 -22.67
CA LYS A 419 11.38 14.17 -22.78
C LYS A 419 11.89 13.09 -23.74
N LYS A 420 12.63 13.48 -24.79
CA LYS A 420 13.29 12.50 -25.69
C LYS A 420 14.53 11.84 -25.09
N THR A 421 14.96 12.26 -23.90
CA THR A 421 16.17 11.77 -23.24
C THR A 421 15.89 11.53 -21.76
N ILE A 422 16.22 10.34 -21.28
CA ILE A 422 16.06 9.87 -19.90
C ILE A 422 17.40 10.05 -19.17
N GLY A 423 17.35 10.86 -18.10
CA GLY A 423 18.45 11.15 -17.21
C GLY A 423 18.34 10.40 -15.88
N VAL A 424 19.19 10.80 -14.92
CA VAL A 424 19.15 10.27 -13.55
C VAL A 424 17.83 10.57 -12.83
N PRO A 425 17.21 11.77 -12.93
CA PRO A 425 15.98 12.07 -12.17
C PRO A 425 14.80 11.18 -12.56
N GLU A 426 14.67 10.83 -13.84
CA GLU A 426 13.60 9.94 -14.30
C GLU A 426 13.75 8.53 -13.72
N ILE A 427 14.99 8.03 -13.66
CA ILE A 427 15.35 6.73 -13.07
C ILE A 427 15.12 6.75 -11.56
N GLU A 428 15.55 7.81 -10.85
CA GLU A 428 15.30 7.98 -9.41
C GLU A 428 13.81 7.89 -9.08
N THR A 429 12.93 8.53 -9.87
CA THR A 429 11.49 8.43 -9.64
C THR A 429 10.91 7.04 -9.93
N VAL A 430 11.43 6.32 -10.93
CA VAL A 430 10.97 4.97 -11.25
C VAL A 430 11.40 3.98 -10.16
N VAL A 431 12.67 4.00 -9.75
CA VAL A 431 13.13 3.23 -8.59
C VAL A 431 12.34 3.60 -7.34
N ALA A 432 12.03 4.89 -7.15
CA ALA A 432 11.22 5.34 -6.03
C ALA A 432 9.85 4.64 -6.01
N ARG A 433 9.16 4.61 -7.16
CA ARG A 433 7.88 3.93 -7.33
C ARG A 433 7.96 2.41 -7.14
N ILE A 434 8.92 1.74 -7.77
CA ILE A 434 9.08 0.27 -7.69
C ILE A 434 9.36 -0.15 -6.24
N ALA A 435 10.32 0.50 -5.59
CA ALA A 435 10.68 0.22 -4.19
C ALA A 435 9.66 0.77 -3.17
N ARG A 436 8.58 1.42 -3.63
CA ARG A 436 7.55 2.08 -2.81
C ARG A 436 8.11 3.09 -1.81
N ILE A 437 9.22 3.74 -2.19
CA ILE A 437 9.87 4.77 -1.40
C ILE A 437 9.42 6.16 -1.89
N PRO A 438 9.11 7.11 -0.99
CA PRO A 438 8.92 8.51 -1.38
C PRO A 438 10.15 9.02 -2.12
N GLU A 439 9.94 9.83 -3.16
CA GLU A 439 11.03 10.41 -3.94
C GLU A 439 12.02 11.14 -3.00
N LYS A 440 13.32 10.79 -3.07
CA LYS A 440 14.36 11.31 -2.16
C LYS A 440 14.44 12.84 -2.14
N THR A 441 14.10 13.46 -3.27
CA THR A 441 13.73 14.87 -3.31
C THR A 441 12.44 15.05 -2.50
N VAL A 442 12.59 15.45 -1.23
CA VAL A 442 11.48 15.88 -0.38
C VAL A 442 10.61 16.85 -1.20
N SER A 443 9.45 16.36 -1.66
CA SER A 443 8.55 17.13 -2.51
C SER A 443 8.10 18.38 -1.75
N SER A 444 7.59 19.40 -2.44
CA SER A 444 6.96 20.53 -1.76
C SER A 444 5.91 20.03 -0.75
N SER A 445 5.09 19.04 -1.14
CA SER A 445 4.12 18.40 -0.27
C SER A 445 4.72 17.67 0.94
N ASP A 446 5.81 16.90 0.80
CA ASP A 446 6.45 16.24 1.96
C ASP A 446 7.18 17.25 2.86
N LYS A 447 7.71 18.36 2.32
CA LYS A 447 8.26 19.46 3.12
C LYS A 447 7.17 20.11 3.98
N ASP A 448 6.01 20.37 3.42
CA ASP A 448 4.88 20.97 4.15
C ASP A 448 4.27 19.99 5.16
N LYS A 449 4.18 18.69 4.84
CA LYS A 449 3.83 17.65 5.83
C LYS A 449 4.81 17.64 7.01
N LEU A 450 6.12 17.65 6.76
CA LEU A 450 7.15 17.62 7.80
C LEU A 450 7.19 18.93 8.62
N LYS A 451 6.96 20.08 7.97
CA LYS A 451 6.87 21.40 8.63
C LYS A 451 5.69 21.46 9.59
N THR A 452 4.53 20.89 9.21
CA THR A 452 3.30 20.88 10.00
C THR A 452 3.14 19.65 10.90
N LEU A 453 4.04 18.65 10.83
CA LEU A 453 3.91 17.37 11.54
C LEU A 453 3.67 17.54 13.04
N ASP A 454 4.52 18.35 13.68
CA ASP A 454 4.46 18.61 15.13
C ASP A 454 3.12 19.22 15.57
N SER A 455 2.65 20.26 14.89
CA SER A 455 1.38 20.90 15.19
C SER A 455 0.19 20.00 14.90
N ARG A 456 0.22 19.21 13.82
CA ARG A 456 -0.82 18.23 13.47
C ARG A 456 -0.94 17.12 14.52
N LEU A 457 0.19 16.67 15.10
CA LEU A 457 0.17 15.68 16.18
C LEU A 457 -0.39 16.27 17.47
N LYS A 458 0.01 17.49 17.87
CA LYS A 458 -0.51 18.19 19.06
C LYS A 458 -2.00 18.53 18.99
N MET A 459 -2.56 18.71 17.80
CA MET A 459 -4.01 18.86 17.60
C MET A 459 -4.82 17.58 17.90
N LEU A 460 -4.19 16.40 17.89
CA LEU A 460 -4.87 15.09 17.97
C LEU A 460 -4.48 14.26 19.21
N VAL A 461 -3.33 14.58 19.82
CA VAL A 461 -2.80 13.99 21.04
C VAL A 461 -2.51 15.11 22.04
N PHE A 462 -3.22 15.08 23.16
CA PHE A 462 -3.14 16.12 24.18
C PHE A 462 -2.20 15.75 25.33
N GLY A 463 -1.42 16.71 25.82
CA GLY A 463 -0.60 16.57 27.03
C GLY A 463 0.70 15.78 26.90
N GLN A 464 1.12 15.43 25.68
CA GLN A 464 2.33 14.62 25.41
C GLN A 464 3.32 15.34 24.48
N ASP A 465 3.34 16.67 24.54
CA ASP A 465 4.12 17.56 23.67
C ASP A 465 5.61 17.22 23.60
N ASN A 466 6.23 16.81 24.71
CA ASN A 466 7.63 16.39 24.73
C ASN A 466 7.89 15.15 23.85
N ALA A 467 6.99 14.16 23.91
CA ALA A 467 7.05 12.97 23.06
C ALA A 467 6.88 13.33 21.58
N ILE A 468 5.97 14.25 21.27
CA ILE A 468 5.69 14.72 19.91
C ILE A 468 6.87 15.51 19.35
N ASN A 469 7.50 16.38 20.15
CA ASN A 469 8.69 17.14 19.77
C ASN A 469 9.83 16.21 19.37
N ALA A 470 10.23 15.31 20.28
CA ALA A 470 11.38 14.41 20.08
C ALA A 470 11.19 13.49 18.86
N LEU A 471 9.98 12.95 18.69
CA LEU A 471 9.61 12.14 17.51
C LEU A 471 9.67 12.97 16.22
N SER A 472 9.15 14.20 16.24
CA SER A 472 9.14 15.08 15.06
C SER A 472 10.54 15.54 14.66
N GLU A 473 11.42 15.81 15.63
CA GLU A 473 12.81 16.23 15.40
C GLU A 473 13.64 15.11 14.76
N ALA A 474 13.57 13.89 15.30
CA ALA A 474 14.30 12.76 14.74
C ALA A 474 13.86 12.42 13.30
N ILE A 475 12.55 12.45 13.02
CA ILE A 475 12.01 12.22 11.67
C ILE A 475 12.45 13.33 10.70
N LYS A 476 12.46 14.59 11.13
CA LYS A 476 13.00 15.71 10.34
C LYS A 476 14.50 15.54 10.07
N MET A 477 15.28 15.12 11.06
CA MET A 477 16.73 14.89 10.93
C MET A 477 17.03 13.78 9.91
N ASN A 478 16.36 12.63 10.02
CA ASN A 478 16.52 11.53 9.08
C ASN A 478 16.10 11.93 7.66
N ARG A 479 14.93 12.57 7.49
CA ARG A 479 14.46 13.08 6.18
C ARG A 479 15.30 14.21 5.59
N ALA A 480 16.11 14.90 6.40
CA ALA A 480 17.11 15.86 5.93
C ALA A 480 18.42 15.19 5.43
N GLY A 481 18.54 13.86 5.51
CA GLY A 481 19.76 13.13 5.18
C GLY A 481 20.87 13.26 6.24
N LEU A 482 20.52 13.69 7.46
CA LEU A 482 21.44 13.81 8.60
C LEU A 482 21.37 12.60 9.55
N GLY A 483 20.56 11.59 9.22
CA GLY A 483 20.51 10.30 9.90
C GLY A 483 21.61 9.34 9.44
N VAL A 484 21.66 8.14 10.05
CA VAL A 484 22.63 7.09 9.71
C VAL A 484 22.05 6.17 8.63
N ASP A 485 22.69 6.12 7.46
CA ASP A 485 22.23 5.41 6.24
C ASP A 485 21.92 3.90 6.43
N ASN A 486 22.47 3.26 7.47
CA ASN A 486 22.32 1.83 7.78
C ASN A 486 21.48 1.56 9.04
N LYS A 487 20.63 2.51 9.46
CA LYS A 487 19.73 2.37 10.60
C LYS A 487 18.27 2.68 10.21
N PRO A 488 17.28 2.27 11.02
CA PRO A 488 15.90 2.74 10.87
C PRO A 488 15.78 4.27 10.94
N VAL A 489 14.63 4.79 10.51
CA VAL A 489 14.33 6.25 10.53
C VAL A 489 14.40 6.82 11.94
N GLY A 490 14.01 6.00 12.92
CA GLY A 490 14.21 6.23 14.35
C GLY A 490 13.64 5.07 15.15
N SER A 491 14.26 4.76 16.29
CA SER A 491 13.96 3.63 17.17
C SER A 491 13.67 4.13 18.59
N PHE A 492 12.40 4.12 19.00
CA PHE A 492 11.94 4.75 20.23
C PHE A 492 11.33 3.77 21.22
N LEU A 493 11.61 3.97 22.52
CA LEU A 493 10.91 3.30 23.61
C LEU A 493 9.99 4.31 24.32
N PHE A 494 8.68 4.15 24.15
CA PHE A 494 7.65 4.95 24.81
C PHE A 494 7.28 4.30 26.15
N ALA A 495 7.71 4.89 27.25
CA ALA A 495 7.44 4.43 28.61
C ALA A 495 6.38 5.30 29.30
N GLY A 496 5.60 4.72 30.22
CA GLY A 496 4.61 5.44 31.02
C GLY A 496 3.35 4.61 31.28
N PRO A 497 2.31 5.16 31.95
CA PRO A 497 1.11 4.41 32.32
C PRO A 497 0.31 3.87 31.11
N THR A 498 -0.69 3.02 31.38
CA THR A 498 -1.62 2.60 30.32
C THR A 498 -2.62 3.74 29.99
N GLY A 499 -3.07 3.82 28.74
CA GLY A 499 -4.11 4.79 28.34
C GLY A 499 -3.70 6.27 28.32
N VAL A 500 -2.41 6.61 28.37
CA VAL A 500 -1.89 8.00 28.31
C VAL A 500 -1.56 8.50 26.89
N GLY A 501 -1.72 7.66 25.86
CA GLY A 501 -1.56 8.07 24.45
C GLY A 501 -0.37 7.49 23.68
N LYS A 502 0.46 6.60 24.26
CA LYS A 502 1.63 5.97 23.60
C LYS A 502 1.31 5.41 22.20
N THR A 503 0.31 4.53 22.12
CA THR A 503 -0.16 3.94 20.86
C THR A 503 -0.84 4.97 19.95
N GLU A 504 -1.55 5.95 20.51
CA GLU A 504 -2.25 7.00 19.73
C GLU A 504 -1.26 7.92 19.01
N VAL A 505 -0.15 8.36 19.64
CA VAL A 505 0.93 9.10 18.97
C VAL A 505 1.43 8.34 17.73
N THR A 506 1.62 7.03 17.87
CA THR A 506 2.12 6.16 16.80
C THR A 506 1.11 6.02 15.65
N VAL A 507 -0.17 5.87 15.97
CA VAL A 507 -1.28 5.83 15.00
C VAL A 507 -1.39 7.17 14.26
N GLN A 508 -1.31 8.29 14.97
CA GLN A 508 -1.41 9.63 14.36
C GLN A 508 -0.15 9.99 13.57
N LEU A 509 1.04 9.49 13.95
CA LEU A 509 2.25 9.63 13.14
C LEU A 509 2.08 8.97 11.76
N ALA A 510 1.66 7.70 11.74
CA ALA A 510 1.45 6.96 10.50
C ALA A 510 0.45 7.67 9.57
N LYS A 511 -0.66 8.17 10.13
CA LYS A 511 -1.66 8.99 9.40
C LYS A 511 -1.12 10.35 8.94
N ALA A 512 -0.29 11.02 9.74
CA ALA A 512 0.24 12.34 9.42
C ALA A 512 1.26 12.29 8.27
N LEU A 513 2.06 11.22 8.22
CA LEU A 513 3.06 10.96 7.18
C LEU A 513 2.50 10.22 5.95
N ASP A 514 1.28 9.67 6.03
CA ASP A 514 0.63 8.86 4.98
C ASP A 514 1.38 7.54 4.70
N ILE A 515 1.72 6.81 5.77
CA ILE A 515 2.45 5.54 5.73
C ILE A 515 1.73 4.44 6.53
N LYS A 516 2.03 3.17 6.24
CA LYS A 516 1.36 2.04 6.88
C LYS A 516 1.77 1.90 8.35
N LEU A 517 0.80 1.75 9.25
CA LEU A 517 1.06 1.24 10.61
C LEU A 517 1.08 -0.29 10.58
N LEU A 518 2.17 -0.89 11.04
CA LEU A 518 2.33 -2.32 11.28
C LEU A 518 2.36 -2.53 12.80
N ARG A 519 1.36 -3.21 13.37
CA ARG A 519 1.21 -3.34 14.82
C ARG A 519 1.32 -4.80 15.25
N PHE A 520 2.14 -5.06 16.26
CA PHE A 520 2.33 -6.37 16.88
C PHE A 520 2.21 -6.22 18.40
N ASP A 521 1.39 -7.06 19.03
CA ASP A 521 1.26 -7.13 20.49
C ASP A 521 2.26 -8.14 21.04
N MET A 522 3.23 -7.69 21.84
CA MET A 522 4.30 -8.54 22.34
C MET A 522 3.83 -9.56 23.40
N SER A 523 2.61 -9.44 23.92
CA SER A 523 1.98 -10.48 24.73
C SER A 523 1.66 -11.75 23.93
N GLU A 524 1.58 -11.69 22.59
CA GLU A 524 1.50 -12.89 21.74
C GLU A 524 2.88 -13.57 21.55
N TYR A 525 3.97 -12.86 21.84
CA TYR A 525 5.36 -13.27 21.60
C TYR A 525 6.13 -13.56 22.90
N MET A 526 5.42 -13.91 23.97
CA MET A 526 5.98 -14.33 25.27
C MET A 526 6.76 -15.65 25.20
N GLU A 527 6.41 -16.53 24.26
CA GLU A 527 7.00 -17.86 24.13
C GLU A 527 7.96 -17.96 22.95
N ARG A 528 9.05 -18.72 23.13
CA ARG A 528 10.07 -18.93 22.10
C ARG A 528 9.50 -19.45 20.77
N HIS A 529 8.44 -20.25 20.81
CA HIS A 529 7.84 -20.83 19.61
C HIS A 529 6.98 -19.82 18.82
N THR A 530 6.45 -18.76 19.45
CA THR A 530 5.72 -17.70 18.76
C THR A 530 6.66 -16.64 18.18
N VAL A 531 7.86 -16.44 18.74
CA VAL A 531 8.94 -15.63 18.10
C VAL A 531 9.26 -16.14 16.69
N SER A 532 9.28 -17.46 16.47
CA SER A 532 9.46 -18.05 15.14
C SER A 532 8.36 -17.65 14.14
N ARG A 533 7.16 -17.23 14.57
CA ARG A 533 6.14 -16.69 13.65
C ARG A 533 6.47 -15.27 13.20
N LEU A 534 7.20 -14.50 14.00
CA LEU A 534 7.61 -13.13 13.69
C LEU A 534 8.65 -13.09 12.57
N ILE A 535 9.58 -14.07 12.55
CA ILE A 535 10.73 -14.14 11.61
C ILE A 535 10.74 -15.36 10.67
N GLY A 536 9.69 -16.17 10.68
CA GLY A 536 9.59 -17.43 9.92
C GLY A 536 10.16 -18.61 10.72
N ALA A 537 9.57 -19.80 10.57
CA ALA A 537 10.05 -20.98 11.28
C ALA A 537 11.37 -21.51 10.67
N PRO A 538 12.27 -22.14 11.44
CA PRO A 538 13.48 -22.74 10.90
C PRO A 538 13.19 -24.06 10.14
N PRO A 539 14.10 -24.51 9.26
CA PRO A 539 13.94 -25.75 8.49
C PRO A 539 13.57 -26.95 9.36
N GLY A 540 12.51 -27.68 8.97
CA GLY A 540 12.02 -28.87 9.66
C GLY A 540 10.90 -28.62 10.69
N TYR A 541 10.48 -27.38 10.91
CA TYR A 541 9.33 -27.04 11.76
C TYR A 541 8.07 -26.76 10.92
N VAL A 542 6.89 -26.99 11.52
CA VAL A 542 5.59 -26.67 10.89
C VAL A 542 5.52 -25.16 10.67
N GLY A 543 5.25 -24.75 9.43
CA GLY A 543 5.25 -23.34 9.02
C GLY A 543 6.59 -22.83 8.46
N PHE A 544 7.57 -23.70 8.19
CA PHE A 544 8.83 -23.32 7.51
C PHE A 544 8.60 -22.58 6.18
N ASP A 545 7.67 -23.07 5.35
CA ASP A 545 7.34 -22.44 4.06
C ASP A 545 6.52 -21.13 4.21
N GLN A 546 6.17 -20.72 5.43
CA GLN A 546 5.50 -19.45 5.72
C GLN A 546 6.54 -18.41 6.16
N GLY A 547 6.55 -17.25 5.48
CA GLY A 547 7.41 -16.12 5.83
C GLY A 547 7.11 -15.56 7.22
N GLY A 548 8.08 -14.83 7.79
CA GLY A 548 7.89 -14.17 9.07
C GLY A 548 6.88 -13.03 8.99
N LEU A 549 5.96 -12.95 9.97
CA LEU A 549 4.92 -11.92 9.99
C LEU A 549 5.49 -10.49 9.97
N LEU A 550 6.63 -10.25 10.63
CA LEU A 550 7.31 -8.95 10.62
C LEU A 550 8.10 -8.73 9.33
N THR A 551 8.86 -9.73 8.88
CA THR A 551 9.70 -9.61 7.68
C THR A 551 8.86 -9.45 6.42
N ASP A 552 7.82 -10.26 6.23
CA ASP A 552 6.88 -10.14 5.11
C ASP A 552 6.12 -8.81 5.14
N ALA A 553 5.73 -8.31 6.32
CA ALA A 553 5.00 -7.05 6.44
C ALA A 553 5.88 -5.84 6.06
N VAL A 554 7.15 -5.84 6.46
CA VAL A 554 8.11 -4.79 6.11
C VAL A 554 8.54 -4.89 4.64
N ILE A 555 8.73 -6.10 4.08
CA ILE A 555 8.95 -6.29 2.63
C ILE A 555 7.77 -5.73 1.81
N LYS A 556 6.52 -5.95 2.25
CA LYS A 556 5.33 -5.41 1.59
C LYS A 556 5.18 -3.89 1.77
N HIS A 557 5.65 -3.35 2.89
CA HIS A 557 5.56 -1.93 3.26
C HIS A 557 6.89 -1.38 3.82
N PRO A 558 7.91 -1.15 2.97
CA PRO A 558 9.23 -0.67 3.42
C PRO A 558 9.18 0.71 4.08
N HIS A 559 8.17 1.51 3.74
CA HIS A 559 7.82 2.75 4.44
C HIS A 559 6.63 2.51 5.36
N SER A 560 6.93 2.31 6.64
CA SER A 560 5.95 2.03 7.66
C SER A 560 6.39 2.52 9.04
N VAL A 561 5.42 2.58 9.96
CA VAL A 561 5.69 2.65 11.40
C VAL A 561 5.44 1.26 11.97
N VAL A 562 6.48 0.63 12.52
CA VAL A 562 6.37 -0.64 13.24
C VAL A 562 6.15 -0.35 14.72
N LEU A 563 4.98 -0.72 15.23
CA LEU A 563 4.58 -0.60 16.63
C LEU A 563 4.64 -1.97 17.31
N LEU A 564 5.49 -2.08 18.33
CA LEU A 564 5.65 -3.24 19.20
C LEU A 564 5.07 -2.88 20.57
N ASP A 565 3.81 -3.23 20.82
CA ASP A 565 3.14 -2.90 22.08
C ASP A 565 3.54 -3.85 23.20
N GLU A 566 3.70 -3.31 24.42
CA GLU A 566 4.04 -4.05 25.65
C GLU A 566 5.33 -4.89 25.58
N ILE A 567 6.41 -4.28 25.06
CA ILE A 567 7.69 -4.96 24.78
C ILE A 567 8.31 -5.68 26.00
N GLU A 568 8.02 -5.25 27.23
CA GLU A 568 8.43 -5.95 28.46
C GLU A 568 7.84 -7.36 28.63
N LYS A 569 6.84 -7.74 27.83
CA LYS A 569 6.25 -9.09 27.81
C LYS A 569 6.95 -10.02 26.82
N ALA A 570 7.69 -9.49 25.85
CA ALA A 570 8.31 -10.29 24.80
C ALA A 570 9.31 -11.32 25.36
N HIS A 571 9.41 -12.46 24.70
CA HIS A 571 10.48 -13.41 24.94
C HIS A 571 11.86 -12.77 24.65
N PRO A 572 12.93 -13.07 25.42
CA PRO A 572 14.27 -12.51 25.22
C PRO A 572 14.80 -12.57 23.77
N ASP A 573 14.49 -13.63 23.02
CA ASP A 573 14.90 -13.76 21.61
C ASP A 573 14.37 -12.62 20.70
N VAL A 574 13.26 -11.96 21.05
CA VAL A 574 12.75 -10.77 20.33
C VAL A 574 13.72 -9.60 20.43
N PHE A 575 14.35 -9.39 21.59
CA PHE A 575 15.31 -8.30 21.78
C PHE A 575 16.54 -8.48 20.89
N ASN A 576 17.00 -9.71 20.67
CA ASN A 576 18.11 -10.01 19.77
C ASN A 576 17.78 -9.66 18.31
N ILE A 577 16.55 -9.94 17.87
CA ILE A 577 16.02 -9.55 16.55
C ILE A 577 16.00 -8.02 16.42
N LEU A 578 15.56 -7.31 17.46
CA LEU A 578 15.48 -5.85 17.44
C LEU A 578 16.86 -5.17 17.48
N LEU A 579 17.86 -5.76 18.15
CA LEU A 579 19.25 -5.29 18.09
C LEU A 579 19.75 -5.32 16.63
N GLN A 580 19.56 -6.43 15.92
CA GLN A 580 19.94 -6.54 14.50
C GLN A 580 19.25 -5.47 13.63
N VAL A 581 17.95 -5.22 13.84
CA VAL A 581 17.18 -4.18 13.14
C VAL A 581 17.73 -2.78 13.41
N MET A 582 18.00 -2.43 14.68
CA MET A 582 18.49 -1.10 15.07
C MET A 582 19.94 -0.82 14.66
N ASP A 583 20.76 -1.86 14.47
CA ASP A 583 22.18 -1.75 14.13
C ASP A 583 22.46 -1.72 12.62
N HIS A 584 21.73 -2.53 11.87
CA HIS A 584 22.00 -2.78 10.44
C HIS A 584 20.85 -2.36 9.52
N GLY A 585 19.71 -1.91 10.08
CA GLY A 585 18.53 -1.53 9.31
C GLY A 585 17.98 -2.68 8.47
N THR A 586 18.33 -3.94 8.76
CA THR A 586 17.94 -5.11 7.97
C THR A 586 17.73 -6.33 8.85
N LEU A 587 16.74 -7.14 8.53
CA LEU A 587 16.45 -8.41 9.21
C LEU A 587 16.38 -9.53 8.17
N THR A 588 17.16 -10.59 8.37
CA THR A 588 17.08 -11.80 7.54
C THR A 588 16.11 -12.79 8.19
N ASP A 589 15.16 -13.31 7.42
CA ASP A 589 14.27 -14.40 7.87
C ASP A 589 14.99 -15.76 7.81
N ASN A 590 14.36 -16.80 8.39
CA ASN A 590 14.92 -18.16 8.39
C ASN A 590 14.95 -18.84 6.99
N ASN A 591 14.34 -18.20 5.98
CA ASN A 591 14.37 -18.61 4.58
C ASN A 591 15.42 -17.84 3.75
N GLY A 592 16.22 -16.97 4.39
CA GLY A 592 17.26 -16.17 3.75
C GLY A 592 16.80 -14.85 3.11
N ARG A 593 15.50 -14.53 3.17
CA ARG A 593 14.97 -13.26 2.64
C ARG A 593 15.33 -12.11 3.57
N LYS A 594 15.65 -10.94 3.01
CA LYS A 594 16.03 -9.75 3.77
C LYS A 594 14.92 -8.70 3.73
N ALA A 595 14.42 -8.32 4.90
CA ALA A 595 13.55 -7.17 5.09
C ALA A 595 14.38 -5.92 5.41
N ASP A 596 14.08 -4.80 4.74
CA ASP A 596 14.78 -3.51 4.90
C ASP A 596 13.97 -2.57 5.82
N PHE A 597 14.59 -2.19 6.93
CA PHE A 597 14.05 -1.31 7.96
C PHE A 597 14.60 0.12 7.89
N ARG A 598 15.54 0.44 6.98
CA ARG A 598 16.16 1.79 6.89
C ARG A 598 15.13 2.91 6.68
N ASN A 599 13.96 2.56 6.16
CA ASN A 599 12.83 3.43 5.85
C ASN A 599 11.66 3.33 6.86
N VAL A 600 11.84 2.56 7.94
CA VAL A 600 10.84 2.26 8.96
C VAL A 600 11.09 3.09 10.22
N VAL A 601 10.03 3.59 10.85
CA VAL A 601 10.08 4.11 12.24
C VAL A 601 9.70 2.97 13.18
N VAL A 602 10.58 2.60 14.10
CA VAL A 602 10.33 1.53 15.08
C VAL A 602 9.93 2.16 16.42
N VAL A 603 8.72 1.86 16.88
CA VAL A 603 8.20 2.33 18.18
C VAL A 603 7.87 1.12 19.04
N MET A 604 8.44 1.09 20.23
CA MET A 604 8.16 0.09 21.26
C MET A 604 7.43 0.77 22.41
N THR A 605 6.33 0.20 22.91
CA THR A 605 5.64 0.74 24.10
C THR A 605 5.86 -0.14 25.31
N THR A 606 6.02 0.48 26.48
CA THR A 606 6.22 -0.24 27.74
C THR A 606 5.47 0.39 28.91
N ASN A 607 5.03 -0.44 29.85
CA ASN A 607 4.46 -0.03 31.13
C ASN A 607 5.47 -0.17 32.30
N ALA A 608 6.74 -0.42 32.02
CA ALA A 608 7.81 -0.46 33.04
C ALA A 608 7.95 0.88 33.78
N GLY A 609 8.26 0.83 35.08
CA GLY A 609 8.45 2.00 35.95
C GLY A 609 7.17 2.71 36.42
N VAL A 610 5.98 2.28 35.97
CA VAL A 610 4.70 2.94 36.29
C VAL A 610 4.36 2.88 37.78
N GLN A 611 4.58 1.73 38.44
CA GLN A 611 4.30 1.58 39.87
C GLN A 611 5.06 2.61 40.71
N GLU A 612 6.30 2.91 40.35
CA GLU A 612 7.19 3.79 41.11
C GLU A 612 6.77 5.26 40.98
N THR A 613 6.30 5.68 39.79
CA THR A 613 5.65 7.00 39.62
C THR A 613 4.28 7.11 40.29
N GLN A 614 3.64 6.00 40.67
CA GLN A 614 2.34 5.98 41.34
C GLN A 614 2.43 5.86 42.87
N ARG A 615 3.61 5.55 43.43
CA ARG A 615 3.83 5.58 44.89
C ARG A 615 3.60 7.00 45.40
N ARG A 616 2.70 7.15 46.38
CA ARG A 616 2.52 8.42 47.10
C ARG A 616 3.81 8.74 47.87
N SER A 617 4.27 9.98 47.77
CA SER A 617 5.29 10.53 48.65
C SER A 617 4.85 10.38 50.11
N ILE A 618 5.73 9.82 50.95
CA ILE A 618 5.48 9.72 52.40
C ILE A 618 6.03 11.01 53.03
N GLY A 619 5.22 12.07 53.01
CA GLY A 619 5.59 13.37 53.57
C GLY A 619 4.68 14.52 53.11
N PHE A 620 4.93 15.73 53.62
CA PHE A 620 4.20 16.96 53.27
C PHE A 620 4.69 17.65 51.99
N ALA A 621 5.52 16.99 51.18
CA ALA A 621 6.05 17.51 49.93
C ALA A 621 5.92 16.46 48.82
N ASP A 622 5.47 16.88 47.64
CA ASP A 622 5.56 16.06 46.43
C ASP A 622 7.03 15.90 46.03
N GLN A 623 7.50 14.66 45.98
CA GLN A 623 8.82 14.31 45.47
C GLN A 623 8.71 13.89 44.01
N ASP A 624 9.69 14.31 43.21
CA ASP A 624 9.80 13.93 41.80
C ASP A 624 10.36 12.51 41.69
N ASN A 625 9.47 11.52 41.57
CA ASN A 625 9.81 10.09 41.46
C ASN A 625 10.30 9.69 40.05
N SER A 626 10.56 10.63 39.13
CA SER A 626 11.00 10.32 37.76
C SER A 626 12.36 9.59 37.70
N THR A 627 13.25 9.82 38.68
CA THR A 627 14.52 9.10 38.81
C THR A 627 14.34 7.60 39.06
N ASP A 628 13.30 7.23 39.82
CA ASP A 628 13.02 5.84 40.17
C ASP A 628 12.42 5.08 38.97
N ALA A 629 11.57 5.75 38.20
CA ALA A 629 11.00 5.21 36.96
C ALA A 629 12.08 4.83 35.94
N MET A 630 13.08 5.71 35.75
CA MET A 630 14.25 5.42 34.91
C MET A 630 15.15 4.33 35.49
N SER A 631 15.11 4.07 36.80
CA SER A 631 15.82 2.94 37.42
C SER A 631 15.18 1.60 37.04
N GLU A 632 13.85 1.52 36.99
CA GLU A 632 13.13 0.32 36.54
C GLU A 632 13.34 0.04 35.05
N ILE A 633 13.29 1.06 34.20
CA ILE A 633 13.63 0.92 32.76
C ILE A 633 15.06 0.36 32.60
N LYS A 634 16.01 0.76 33.47
CA LYS A 634 17.39 0.24 33.44
C LYS A 634 17.51 -1.23 33.91
N LYS A 635 16.55 -1.74 34.69
CA LYS A 635 16.48 -3.16 35.12
C LYS A 635 15.84 -4.05 34.06
N VAL A 636 14.72 -3.61 33.48
CA VAL A 636 13.96 -4.37 32.45
C VAL A 636 14.73 -4.42 31.13
N PHE A 637 15.32 -3.30 30.70
CA PHE A 637 16.01 -3.20 29.42
C PHE A 637 17.52 -3.13 29.61
N SER A 638 18.24 -4.03 28.92
CA SER A 638 19.70 -4.11 29.02
C SER A 638 20.38 -2.80 28.57
N PRO A 639 21.60 -2.48 29.07
CA PRO A 639 22.36 -1.34 28.58
C PRO A 639 22.59 -1.39 27.07
N GLU A 640 22.82 -2.58 26.54
CA GLU A 640 23.01 -2.82 25.11
C GLU A 640 21.79 -2.41 24.29
N PHE A 641 20.59 -2.87 24.66
CA PHE A 641 19.34 -2.51 23.98
C PHE A 641 19.07 -1.01 24.07
N ARG A 642 19.21 -0.43 25.27
CA ARG A 642 18.98 1.01 25.50
C ARG A 642 19.93 1.91 24.71
N ASN A 643 21.15 1.48 24.46
CA ASN A 643 22.15 2.23 23.70
C ASN A 643 21.93 2.16 22.17
N ARG A 644 21.03 1.29 21.66
CA ARG A 644 20.70 1.28 20.22
C ARG A 644 19.51 2.18 19.88
N LEU A 645 18.69 2.53 20.88
CA LEU A 645 17.53 3.44 20.75
C LEU A 645 17.98 4.88 20.48
N ASP A 646 17.25 5.58 19.61
CA ASP A 646 17.42 7.02 19.38
C ASP A 646 16.80 7.85 20.51
N GLY A 647 15.83 7.30 21.24
CA GLY A 647 15.26 7.95 22.43
C GLY A 647 14.39 7.03 23.31
N ILE A 648 14.50 7.22 24.62
CA ILE A 648 13.53 6.72 25.60
C ILE A 648 12.66 7.89 26.00
N ILE A 649 11.37 7.82 25.69
CA ILE A 649 10.41 8.92 25.83
C ILE A 649 9.41 8.56 26.92
N TRP A 650 9.36 9.39 27.97
CA TRP A 650 8.43 9.22 29.08
C TRP A 650 7.10 9.96 28.82
N PHE A 651 6.00 9.24 28.97
CA PHE A 651 4.63 9.75 28.84
C PHE A 651 4.04 10.01 30.22
N ASN A 652 3.61 11.24 30.44
CA ASN A 652 3.08 11.68 31.73
C ASN A 652 1.63 11.20 31.94
N SER A 653 1.21 11.11 33.20
CA SER A 653 -0.20 10.93 33.54
C SER A 653 -1.02 12.12 33.06
N LEU A 654 -2.22 11.88 32.55
CA LEU A 654 -3.09 12.93 32.02
C LEU A 654 -3.69 13.74 33.19
N THR A 655 -3.67 15.07 33.09
CA THR A 655 -4.33 15.95 34.06
C THR A 655 -5.84 16.06 33.74
N PRO A 656 -6.69 16.51 34.69
CA PRO A 656 -8.13 16.68 34.44
C PRO A 656 -8.46 17.60 33.26
N GLU A 657 -7.65 18.62 33.02
CA GLU A 657 -7.78 19.54 31.88
C GLU A 657 -7.54 18.80 30.55
N ILE A 658 -6.49 17.98 30.49
CA ILE A 658 -6.17 17.15 29.33
C ILE A 658 -7.28 16.10 29.09
N ILE A 659 -7.80 15.48 30.16
CA ILE A 659 -8.93 14.55 30.07
C ILE A 659 -10.19 15.23 29.51
N THR A 660 -10.44 16.50 29.85
CA THR A 660 -11.56 17.27 29.30
C THR A 660 -11.42 17.44 27.78
N GLN A 661 -10.20 17.72 27.28
CA GLN A 661 -9.92 17.78 25.84
C GLN A 661 -10.11 16.40 25.16
N VAL A 662 -9.81 15.30 25.85
CA VAL A 662 -10.08 13.94 25.34
C VAL A 662 -11.60 13.66 25.28
N VAL A 663 -12.39 14.10 26.27
CA VAL A 663 -13.86 14.02 26.22
C VAL A 663 -14.40 14.82 25.03
N ASP A 664 -13.92 16.04 24.82
CA ASP A 664 -14.32 16.88 23.69
C ASP A 664 -14.01 16.23 22.33
N LYS A 665 -12.84 15.59 22.18
CA LYS A 665 -12.51 14.78 20.99
C LYS A 665 -13.54 13.67 20.74
N PHE A 666 -13.91 12.90 21.77
CA PHE A 666 -14.93 11.84 21.62
C PHE A 666 -16.33 12.38 21.33
N ILE A 667 -16.68 13.56 21.84
CA ILE A 667 -17.96 14.23 21.52
C ILE A 667 -17.96 14.69 20.05
N VAL A 668 -16.85 15.25 19.55
CA VAL A 668 -16.70 15.61 18.14
C VAL A 668 -16.77 14.36 17.23
N GLU A 669 -16.09 13.27 17.59
CA GLU A 669 -16.19 11.99 16.87
C GLU A 669 -17.63 11.43 16.85
N LEU A 670 -18.40 11.64 17.92
CA LEU A 670 -19.83 11.29 17.96
C LEU A 670 -20.68 12.25 17.12
N GLN A 671 -20.43 13.56 17.14
CA GLN A 671 -21.11 14.54 16.29
C GLN A 671 -20.94 14.20 14.80
N VAL A 672 -19.75 13.79 14.35
CA VAL A 672 -19.55 13.35 12.94
C VAL A 672 -20.41 12.13 12.59
N GLN A 673 -20.66 11.21 13.53
CA GLN A 673 -21.56 10.06 13.31
C GLN A 673 -23.04 10.45 13.31
N LEU A 674 -23.42 11.50 14.04
CA LEU A 674 -24.78 12.04 14.11
C LEU A 674 -25.11 12.97 12.93
N ASP A 675 -24.10 13.64 12.37
CA ASP A 675 -24.19 14.46 11.16
C ASP A 675 -24.77 13.68 9.97
N GLU A 676 -24.36 12.41 9.78
CA GLU A 676 -24.91 11.52 8.74
C GLU A 676 -26.40 11.20 8.93
N LYS A 677 -26.92 11.41 10.15
CA LYS A 677 -28.33 11.24 10.53
C LYS A 677 -29.09 12.56 10.65
N GLY A 678 -28.43 13.69 10.38
CA GLY A 678 -29.03 15.02 10.54
C GLY A 678 -29.33 15.39 12.00
N VAL A 679 -28.50 14.93 12.94
CA VAL A 679 -28.65 15.20 14.38
C VAL A 679 -27.49 16.02 14.92
N SER A 680 -27.76 17.12 15.61
CA SER A 680 -26.77 17.88 16.40
C SER A 680 -26.77 17.46 17.87
N ILE A 681 -25.58 17.44 18.50
CA ILE A 681 -25.40 17.12 19.92
C ILE A 681 -24.72 18.28 20.65
N GLU A 682 -25.39 18.81 21.67
CA GLU A 682 -24.85 19.83 22.57
C GLU A 682 -24.64 19.21 23.96
N VAL A 683 -23.38 19.18 24.44
CA VAL A 683 -23.04 18.65 25.76
C VAL A 683 -22.62 19.78 26.69
N SER A 684 -23.41 20.00 27.74
CA SER A 684 -23.17 21.01 28.78
C SER A 684 -21.83 20.81 29.50
N SER A 685 -21.26 21.89 30.04
CA SER A 685 -19.99 21.83 30.79
C SER A 685 -20.06 20.94 32.04
N ALA A 686 -21.23 20.85 32.68
CA ALA A 686 -21.46 19.92 33.80
C ALA A 686 -21.43 18.45 33.35
N ALA A 687 -22.12 18.11 32.26
CA ALA A 687 -22.09 16.78 31.67
C ALA A 687 -20.68 16.37 31.21
N ARG A 688 -19.89 17.30 30.65
CA ARG A 688 -18.48 17.05 30.28
C ARG A 688 -17.62 16.68 31.49
N ARG A 689 -17.73 17.41 32.61
CA ARG A 689 -16.99 17.07 33.85
C ARG A 689 -17.41 15.70 34.39
N TRP A 690 -18.69 15.40 34.41
CA TRP A 690 -19.20 14.08 34.83
C TRP A 690 -18.65 12.94 33.95
N LEU A 691 -18.56 13.15 32.63
CA LEU A 691 -17.91 12.21 31.71
C LEU A 691 -16.41 12.08 31.97
N CYS A 692 -15.72 13.15 32.35
CA CYS A 692 -14.32 13.09 32.79
C CYS A 692 -14.18 12.18 34.03
N GLU A 693 -14.97 12.41 35.07
CA GLU A 693 -14.94 11.62 36.31
C GLU A 693 -15.30 10.14 36.09
N LYS A 694 -16.24 9.84 35.18
CA LYS A 694 -16.64 8.47 34.83
C LYS A 694 -15.70 7.75 33.87
N GLY A 695 -15.02 8.48 32.99
CA GLY A 695 -14.18 7.93 31.93
C GLY A 695 -12.68 7.94 32.20
N TYR A 696 -12.24 8.59 33.28
CA TYR A 696 -10.85 8.65 33.72
C TYR A 696 -10.57 7.73 34.90
N ASP A 697 -9.47 6.99 34.82
CA ASP A 697 -8.90 6.23 35.92
C ASP A 697 -7.39 6.49 35.98
N LYS A 698 -6.83 6.75 37.17
CA LYS A 698 -5.41 7.13 37.30
C LYS A 698 -4.43 6.01 36.91
N ALA A 699 -4.86 4.74 36.93
CA ALA A 699 -4.07 3.59 36.50
C ALA A 699 -4.29 3.21 35.03
N MET A 700 -5.52 3.40 34.51
CA MET A 700 -5.91 3.07 33.13
C MET A 700 -5.93 4.26 32.16
N GLY A 701 -5.64 5.47 32.62
CA GLY A 701 -5.67 6.70 31.83
C GLY A 701 -7.05 6.98 31.25
N ALA A 702 -7.08 7.38 29.97
CA ALA A 702 -8.33 7.60 29.22
C ALA A 702 -8.92 6.32 28.60
N ARG A 703 -8.39 5.12 28.90
CA ARG A 703 -8.86 3.85 28.31
C ARG A 703 -10.35 3.56 28.60
N PRO A 704 -10.92 3.87 29.79
CA PRO A 704 -12.36 3.72 30.04
C PRO A 704 -13.25 4.70 29.27
N MET A 705 -12.68 5.81 28.75
CA MET A 705 -13.45 6.92 28.18
C MET A 705 -14.35 6.50 27.01
N ALA A 706 -13.82 5.69 26.08
CA ALA A 706 -14.60 5.19 24.95
C ALA A 706 -15.84 4.40 25.40
N ARG A 707 -15.72 3.64 26.50
CA ARG A 707 -16.85 2.92 27.11
C ARG A 707 -17.80 3.86 27.83
N ALA A 708 -17.30 4.86 28.57
CA ALA A 708 -18.15 5.86 29.21
C ALA A 708 -19.00 6.63 28.17
N ILE A 709 -18.42 7.01 27.05
CA ILE A 709 -19.11 7.65 25.91
C ILE A 709 -20.09 6.66 25.24
N GLN A 710 -19.72 5.40 25.06
CA GLN A 710 -20.61 4.38 24.48
C GLN A 710 -21.83 4.12 25.37
N ASP A 711 -21.61 3.91 26.66
CA ASP A 711 -22.65 3.55 27.63
C ASP A 711 -23.58 4.72 27.96
N ASN A 712 -23.04 5.95 28.07
CA ASN A 712 -23.80 7.13 28.54
C ASN A 712 -24.18 8.13 27.44
N LEU A 713 -23.60 8.07 26.23
CA LEU A 713 -24.05 8.92 25.10
C LEU A 713 -24.61 8.05 23.96
N LYS A 714 -23.81 7.11 23.42
CA LYS A 714 -24.20 6.38 22.20
C LYS A 714 -25.42 5.47 22.40
N LYS A 715 -25.52 4.75 23.53
CA LYS A 715 -26.67 3.86 23.82
C LYS A 715 -28.01 4.61 23.93
N PRO A 716 -28.15 5.69 24.74
CA PRO A 716 -29.36 6.50 24.75
C PRO A 716 -29.76 7.00 23.36
N LEU A 717 -28.79 7.51 22.59
CA LEU A 717 -29.04 8.05 21.24
C LEU A 717 -29.45 6.99 20.23
N ALA A 718 -28.92 5.76 20.33
CA ALA A 718 -29.24 4.69 19.40
C ALA A 718 -30.75 4.33 19.41
N ASN A 719 -31.40 4.35 20.58
CA ASN A 719 -32.84 4.12 20.67
C ASN A 719 -33.65 5.25 20.02
N GLU A 720 -33.30 6.51 20.29
CA GLU A 720 -34.00 7.67 19.72
C GLU A 720 -33.80 7.81 18.20
N LEU A 721 -32.62 7.43 17.68
CA LEU A 721 -32.30 7.42 16.25
C LEU A 721 -33.05 6.32 15.48
N LEU A 722 -33.40 5.21 16.13
CA LEU A 722 -34.07 4.07 15.50
C LEU A 722 -35.60 4.09 15.66
N PHE A 723 -36.10 4.54 16.82
CA PHE A 723 -37.50 4.39 17.20
C PHE A 723 -38.13 5.64 17.81
N GLY A 724 -37.35 6.71 18.03
CA GLY A 724 -37.79 7.88 18.78
C GLY A 724 -37.76 9.18 17.98
N SER A 725 -37.59 10.27 18.73
CA SER A 725 -37.71 11.65 18.27
C SER A 725 -36.66 12.09 17.25
N LEU A 726 -35.53 11.37 17.15
CA LEU A 726 -34.40 11.70 16.28
C LEU A 726 -34.38 10.91 14.96
N THR A 727 -35.39 10.07 14.70
CA THR A 727 -35.52 9.23 13.49
C THR A 727 -35.44 10.02 12.17
N ASN A 728 -35.96 11.25 12.14
CA ASN A 728 -35.96 12.15 10.98
C ASN A 728 -34.94 13.30 11.11
N GLY A 729 -33.95 13.17 12.00
CA GLY A 729 -33.04 14.25 12.37
C GLY A 729 -33.59 15.13 13.50
N GLY A 730 -32.75 16.02 14.05
CA GLY A 730 -33.10 16.84 15.22
C GLY A 730 -31.90 17.42 15.95
N SER A 731 -32.10 17.79 17.21
CA SER A 731 -31.01 18.09 18.13
C SER A 731 -31.17 17.36 19.46
N VAL A 732 -30.06 17.09 20.13
CA VAL A 732 -30.02 16.60 21.51
C VAL A 732 -29.18 17.52 22.38
N SER A 733 -29.77 18.03 23.46
CA SER A 733 -29.06 18.73 24.52
C SER A 733 -28.85 17.80 25.70
N ILE A 734 -27.61 17.71 26.20
CA ILE A 734 -27.20 16.79 27.27
C ILE A 734 -26.77 17.58 28.51
N GLY A 735 -27.62 17.52 29.52
CA GLY A 735 -27.43 18.12 30.84
C GLY A 735 -26.88 17.13 31.88
N LEU A 736 -26.61 17.65 33.07
CA LEU A 736 -26.42 16.86 34.28
C LEU A 736 -27.51 17.31 35.27
N ASP A 737 -28.27 16.37 35.82
CA ASP A 737 -29.08 16.66 37.01
C ASP A 737 -28.21 16.50 38.26
N GLU A 738 -27.87 17.62 38.89
CA GLU A 738 -27.04 17.67 40.10
C GLU A 738 -27.68 16.95 41.31
N LYS A 739 -29.00 16.70 41.30
CA LYS A 739 -29.69 16.00 42.40
C LYS A 739 -29.62 14.49 42.29
N SER A 740 -29.79 13.92 41.10
CA SER A 740 -29.66 12.47 40.86
C SER A 740 -28.25 12.04 40.47
N ASN A 741 -27.37 12.98 40.11
CA ASN A 741 -26.05 12.74 39.55
C ASN A 741 -26.08 11.87 38.27
N THR A 742 -27.10 12.09 37.43
CA THR A 742 -27.29 11.39 36.14
C THR A 742 -27.39 12.38 34.98
N LEU A 743 -26.95 11.94 33.80
CA LEU A 743 -27.10 12.72 32.58
C LEU A 743 -28.58 12.79 32.16
N THR A 744 -29.02 14.00 31.81
CA THR A 744 -30.35 14.27 31.28
C THR A 744 -30.26 14.56 29.79
N TYR A 745 -31.22 14.06 29.01
CA TYR A 745 -31.26 14.19 27.56
C TYR A 745 -32.55 14.92 27.17
N SER A 746 -32.43 16.00 26.42
CA SER A 746 -33.56 16.72 25.84
C SER A 746 -33.46 16.64 24.33
N PHE A 747 -34.39 15.93 23.72
CA PHE A 747 -34.44 15.71 22.28
C PHE A 747 -35.45 16.67 21.64
N SER A 748 -35.06 17.30 20.53
CA SER A 748 -35.96 18.08 19.68
C SER A 748 -35.95 17.49 18.26
N SER A 749 -37.12 17.32 17.66
CA SER A 749 -37.27 16.81 16.30
C SER A 749 -37.46 17.97 15.31
N VAL A 750 -37.16 17.75 14.03
CA VAL A 750 -37.30 18.78 12.97
C VAL A 750 -38.76 19.03 12.58
N HIS A 751 -39.73 18.32 13.17
CA HIS A 751 -41.15 18.54 12.88
C HIS A 751 -41.68 19.84 13.50
N LYS A 752 -41.78 20.86 12.64
CA LYS A 752 -42.56 22.09 12.87
C LYS A 752 -44.01 21.75 13.24
N ALA A 753 -44.60 22.54 14.12
CA ALA A 753 -45.97 22.39 14.61
C ALA A 753 -47.02 22.27 13.49
N SER A 754 -48.05 21.45 13.75
CA SER A 754 -49.29 21.39 12.96
C SER A 754 -50.01 22.75 13.00
N PRO A 755 -50.53 23.27 11.87
CA PRO A 755 -51.21 24.55 11.80
C PRO A 755 -52.67 24.50 12.29
N GLU A 756 -52.96 23.73 13.36
CA GLU A 756 -54.31 23.58 13.92
C GLU A 756 -54.48 24.24 15.31
N ASP A 757 -53.40 24.50 16.05
CA ASP A 757 -53.45 25.14 17.39
C ASP A 757 -53.46 26.69 17.34
N ALA A 758 -53.77 27.28 16.19
CA ALA A 758 -53.82 28.73 15.97
C ALA A 758 -55.26 29.24 15.76
N VAL A 759 -56.20 28.80 16.60
CA VAL A 759 -57.54 29.39 16.73
C VAL A 759 -57.87 29.60 18.21
N PHE A 760 -57.53 30.77 18.75
CA PHE A 760 -58.47 31.73 19.35
C PHE A 760 -57.78 33.06 19.69
#